data_AF-A0A9P9T083-F1
#
_entry.id   AF-A0A9P9T083-F1
#
_cell.length_a   1.000
_cell.length_b   1.000
_cell.length_c   1.000
_cell.angle_alpha   90.00
_cell.angle_beta   90.00
_cell.angle_gamma   90.00
#
_symmetry.space_group_name_H-M   'P 1'
#
loop_
_entity.id
_entity.type
_entity.pdbx_description
1 polymer ?
#
loop_
_entity_poly.entity_id
_entity_poly.type
_entity_poly.pdbx_seq_one_letter_code
_entity_poly.pdbx_strand_id
1 'polypeptide(L)'
;MLETTHFIPVESSRRRQNGNPTFRTQARAETTKRLLAQLVNERRTTLDIPNRTELSGTIRARIGGENNTTQWITGPVADSITLSNHIRPNHFSILEDDPGAVFEFSTVWVDCGEETKRSMVEELRNSALMLEKWMGLGQRMPVLDINSSFLEWERAVITGHPTHPFHRTCFANNLLDPVGPHDLESMLNPSISFLSVPRCSIRLFGPFQELIGILIDQLAFPIPKNEANTTVPCLTQHLPALKHFFPEAELIKTVPHCAIAQAAIRTVSIPGYVYDIKFSLACLITSALRVLPCWSAASAPSMTSLLNKVVPPDLWVFGEVAAVTGSQEVASEARYITCILRENLEVKARENGEELIVVSALLEKPQQNNKTYAEILFELETISDKIRWFKGYIECLLPRALNPLRRYGVGFEFHAQNSLVRVCKETKAIKGFAIRDLAGVKIHRPTLEEHGFDVSDLFASTTDNLHELCDREIYEYFLKETMPFKCFLKIRIEATFEKSVKIVDSDIPNVCRTKSPWLRQITIAGMRKHGKLLSPEEVDAEVRVKEKALILATNSKTALPDVRPHGPAQRRRNPHPAILPKQFIQRLETFHDALALALDNIIERWYKDADADFPSRMPLDPRTDGLLKWMDKSTDEGLIRPYKFHQGNLRPDILIPVTEDGHDIPQFRICEINGRFPISFLHFVGSAYEALAGLGLNTPLLRPATDHKKLYDSLFELFNPAFPIHFVRETSDFSMDSPLFDLVAERTGMRPRCVNPSSLRLVPRNSNPIGFILYCVWHPEMVRQIAMRSVNDVRSVFIAHDKRILGIVRQELHDLVYKHQILTAAQAHILEEGLIPTIVPGSPEAKTLLEPISLETSPKDGYILKPFRQARGSGIVIGKNISDSEWFSILQSMQEAKVDSLSAQYVLQPLLPLRTVDWFWDEERKVRRSRMVGAYYLINGKFVGLGAWGTATASEDVISASTKDITSVLSVVHWGDENSGAG
;
A
#
# COMPACT_ATOMS: atom_id res chain seq x y z
N MET A 1 -36.40 -16.56 30.25
CA MET A 1 -35.07 -17.11 29.88
C MET A 1 -34.10 -16.76 30.99
N LEU A 2 -33.07 -17.57 31.25
CA LEU A 2 -32.04 -17.28 32.26
C LEU A 2 -30.79 -16.74 31.57
N GLU A 3 -30.44 -15.49 31.85
CA GLU A 3 -29.19 -14.88 31.38
C GLU A 3 -28.02 -15.52 32.12
N THR A 4 -26.98 -15.95 31.40
CA THR A 4 -25.87 -16.72 31.97
C THR A 4 -24.56 -15.93 31.81
N THR A 5 -24.32 -15.02 32.75
CA THR A 5 -23.11 -14.18 32.77
C THR A 5 -21.92 -14.92 33.40
N HIS A 6 -20.77 -14.96 32.73
CA HIS A 6 -19.51 -15.29 33.39
C HIS A 6 -18.87 -13.99 33.92
N PHE A 7 -18.97 -13.80 35.25
CA PHE A 7 -18.47 -12.60 35.90
C PHE A 7 -17.03 -12.82 36.38
N ILE A 8 -16.06 -12.24 35.67
CA ILE A 8 -14.66 -12.32 36.08
C ILE A 8 -14.45 -11.35 37.25
N PRO A 9 -14.04 -11.85 38.43
CA PRO A 9 -13.96 -11.04 39.63
C PRO A 9 -12.77 -10.09 39.59
N VAL A 10 -13.03 -8.83 39.94
CA VAL A 10 -12.01 -7.95 40.49
C VAL A 10 -12.10 -8.11 42.01
N GLU A 11 -10.98 -8.31 42.71
CA GLU A 11 -10.96 -8.39 44.18
C GLU A 11 -11.24 -7.02 44.85
N SER A 12 -12.49 -6.56 44.77
CA SER A 12 -13.02 -5.52 45.63
C SER A 12 -13.55 -6.15 46.93
N SER A 13 -12.68 -6.20 47.94
CA SER A 13 -13.01 -6.36 49.37
C SER A 13 -13.61 -7.69 49.87
N ARG A 14 -12.76 -8.71 50.11
CA ARG A 14 -12.95 -9.66 51.23
C ARG A 14 -11.63 -10.19 51.80
N ARG A 15 -11.16 -9.54 52.89
CA ARG A 15 -9.97 -9.89 53.70
C ARG A 15 -8.64 -10.05 52.94
N ARG A 16 -7.90 -8.94 52.82
CA ARG A 16 -6.45 -8.98 52.58
C ARG A 16 -5.76 -9.93 53.58
N GLN A 17 -5.15 -11.00 53.07
CA GLN A 17 -3.83 -11.39 53.56
C GLN A 17 -2.81 -10.64 52.69
N ASN A 18 -1.75 -10.10 53.29
CA ASN A 18 -0.76 -9.29 52.58
C ASN A 18 0.23 -10.20 51.82
N GLY A 19 -0.22 -10.76 50.69
CA GLY A 19 0.61 -11.53 49.76
C GLY A 19 0.66 -10.88 48.38
N ASN A 20 1.83 -10.87 47.75
CA ASN A 20 1.92 -10.56 46.32
C ASN A 20 1.23 -11.68 45.50
N PRO A 21 0.60 -11.37 44.35
CA PRO A 21 -0.08 -12.38 43.53
C PRO A 21 0.90 -13.47 43.09
N THR A 22 0.53 -14.73 43.26
CA THR A 22 1.42 -15.88 43.03
C THR A 22 1.77 -16.05 41.54
N PHE A 23 2.87 -16.74 41.21
CA PHE A 23 3.19 -17.04 39.80
C PHE A 23 2.09 -17.82 39.08
N ARG A 24 1.35 -18.70 39.80
CA ARG A 24 0.15 -19.37 39.26
C ARG A 24 -0.90 -18.37 38.78
N THR A 25 -1.19 -17.41 39.64
CA THR A 25 -2.14 -16.31 39.41
C THR A 25 -1.72 -15.48 38.19
N GLN A 26 -0.46 -15.07 38.15
CA GLN A 26 0.10 -14.27 37.05
C GLN A 26 0.12 -15.05 35.73
N ALA A 27 0.53 -16.31 35.75
CA ALA A 27 0.63 -17.16 34.56
C ALA A 27 -0.74 -17.49 33.94
N ARG A 28 -1.78 -17.70 34.77
CA ARG A 28 -3.17 -17.77 34.31
C ARG A 28 -3.59 -16.47 33.65
N ALA A 29 -3.43 -15.33 34.32
CA ALA A 29 -3.84 -14.04 33.78
C ALA A 29 -3.15 -13.68 32.46
N GLU A 30 -1.84 -13.92 32.32
CA GLU A 30 -1.12 -13.69 31.07
C GLU A 30 -1.62 -14.60 29.92
N THR A 31 -2.08 -15.82 30.23
CA THR A 31 -2.66 -16.75 29.26
C THR A 31 -4.09 -16.32 28.87
N THR A 32 -4.94 -16.02 29.86
CA THR A 32 -6.33 -15.59 29.67
C THR A 32 -6.43 -14.26 28.91
N LYS A 33 -5.56 -13.29 29.20
CA LYS A 33 -5.46 -12.04 28.41
C LYS A 33 -5.15 -12.28 26.93
N ARG A 34 -4.23 -13.22 26.62
CA ARG A 34 -3.85 -13.57 25.24
C ARG A 34 -4.99 -14.27 24.51
N LEU A 35 -5.69 -15.18 25.20
CA LEU A 35 -6.91 -15.83 24.68
C LEU A 35 -8.00 -14.79 24.31
N LEU A 36 -8.39 -13.92 25.24
CA LEU A 36 -9.44 -12.92 25.02
C LEU A 36 -9.08 -11.91 23.93
N ALA A 37 -7.81 -11.49 23.86
CA ALA A 37 -7.34 -10.61 22.79
C ALA A 37 -7.48 -11.26 21.41
N GLN A 38 -7.13 -12.55 21.25
CA GLN A 38 -7.24 -13.22 19.96
C GLN A 38 -8.67 -13.60 19.58
N LEU A 39 -9.54 -13.94 20.53
CA LEU A 39 -10.97 -14.14 20.24
C LEU A 39 -11.60 -12.89 19.60
N VAL A 40 -11.25 -11.69 20.09
CA VAL A 40 -11.70 -10.42 19.51
C VAL A 40 -10.97 -10.09 18.20
N ASN A 41 -9.63 -10.20 18.16
CA ASN A 41 -8.84 -9.85 16.96
C ASN A 41 -9.18 -10.72 15.74
N GLU A 42 -9.38 -12.03 15.95
CA GLU A 42 -9.75 -12.98 14.89
C GLU A 42 -11.25 -12.95 14.56
N ARG A 43 -11.98 -11.93 15.05
CA ARG A 43 -13.43 -11.71 14.85
C ARG A 43 -14.29 -12.93 15.22
N ARG A 44 -13.90 -13.67 16.27
CA ARG A 44 -14.71 -14.75 16.85
C ARG A 44 -15.68 -14.24 17.92
N THR A 45 -15.38 -13.08 18.51
CA THR A 45 -16.23 -12.38 19.48
C THR A 45 -16.24 -10.88 19.26
N THR A 46 -17.34 -10.22 19.57
CA THR A 46 -17.41 -8.75 19.68
C THR A 46 -16.81 -8.28 21.00
N LEU A 47 -16.46 -6.99 21.05
CA LEU A 47 -16.09 -6.27 22.27
C LEU A 47 -16.99 -5.03 22.38
N ASP A 48 -17.90 -5.04 23.35
CA ASP A 48 -18.77 -3.92 23.71
C ASP A 48 -18.20 -3.20 24.95
N ILE A 49 -18.32 -1.88 24.99
CA ILE A 49 -17.92 -1.03 26.12
C ILE A 49 -19.13 -0.14 26.46
N PRO A 50 -19.98 -0.56 27.41
CA PRO A 50 -21.17 0.21 27.80
C PRO A 50 -20.86 1.65 28.23
N ASN A 51 -21.81 2.55 28.00
CA ASN A 51 -21.66 3.98 28.26
C ASN A 51 -21.19 4.29 29.69
N ARG A 52 -20.33 5.30 29.84
CA ARG A 52 -19.73 5.74 31.10
C ARG A 52 -20.76 6.30 32.10
N THR A 53 -21.38 5.43 32.90
CA THR A 53 -22.34 5.81 33.95
C THR A 53 -22.04 5.28 35.35
N GLU A 54 -20.99 4.46 35.54
CA GLU A 54 -20.57 4.03 36.88
C GLU A 54 -19.65 5.03 37.58
N LEU A 55 -19.93 5.29 38.86
CA LEU A 55 -19.06 6.06 39.77
C LEU A 55 -17.80 5.30 40.23
N SER A 56 -17.56 4.09 39.70
CA SER A 56 -16.49 3.16 40.10
C SER A 56 -15.12 3.47 39.49
N GLY A 57 -15.06 4.31 38.44
CA GLY A 57 -13.81 4.74 37.79
C GLY A 57 -13.05 3.64 37.04
N THR A 58 -13.60 2.44 36.90
CA THR A 58 -12.99 1.32 36.16
C THR A 58 -13.87 0.96 34.97
N ILE A 59 -13.37 1.16 33.74
CA ILE A 59 -14.11 0.72 32.54
C ILE A 59 -14.16 -0.81 32.51
N ARG A 60 -15.36 -1.36 32.28
CA ARG A 60 -15.56 -2.80 32.05
C ARG A 60 -16.02 -3.02 30.61
N ALA A 61 -15.43 -4.00 29.94
CA ALA A 61 -15.86 -4.43 28.62
C ALA A 61 -16.65 -5.75 28.70
N ARG A 62 -17.52 -5.96 27.72
CA ARG A 62 -18.32 -7.17 27.50
C ARG A 62 -17.79 -7.87 26.25
N ILE A 63 -17.54 -9.18 26.35
CA ILE A 63 -17.11 -10.04 25.24
C ILE A 63 -18.16 -11.12 25.01
N GLY A 64 -18.62 -11.29 23.77
CA GLY A 64 -19.59 -12.33 23.39
C GLY A 64 -19.65 -12.56 21.89
N GLY A 65 -20.45 -13.53 21.43
CA GLY A 65 -20.69 -13.74 20.00
C GLY A 65 -21.69 -12.72 19.42
N GLU A 66 -21.50 -12.31 18.16
CA GLU A 66 -22.31 -11.27 17.48
C GLU A 66 -23.83 -11.44 17.64
N ASN A 67 -24.31 -12.68 17.60
CA ASN A 67 -25.73 -13.03 17.68
C ASN A 67 -26.16 -13.62 19.05
N ASN A 68 -25.26 -13.66 20.05
CA ASN A 68 -25.55 -14.28 21.35
C ASN A 68 -25.74 -13.23 22.47
N THR A 69 -26.99 -12.86 22.72
CA THR A 69 -27.39 -11.92 23.78
C THR A 69 -27.56 -12.56 25.17
N THR A 70 -27.24 -13.85 25.33
CA THR A 70 -27.55 -14.63 26.56
C THR A 70 -26.33 -15.07 27.36
N GLN A 71 -25.16 -15.11 26.73
CA GLN A 71 -23.89 -15.49 27.36
C GLN A 71 -22.78 -14.55 26.93
N TRP A 72 -22.12 -13.93 27.91
CA TRP A 72 -20.99 -13.02 27.72
C TRP A 72 -20.02 -13.09 28.91
N ILE A 73 -18.75 -12.77 28.65
CA ILE A 73 -17.73 -12.47 29.66
C ILE A 73 -17.78 -10.97 29.96
N THR A 74 -17.58 -10.58 31.22
CA THR A 74 -17.28 -9.18 31.58
C THR A 74 -15.93 -9.08 32.27
N GLY A 75 -15.10 -8.12 31.87
CA GLY A 75 -13.77 -7.91 32.45
C GLY A 75 -13.37 -6.43 32.50
N PRO A 76 -12.51 -6.03 33.46
CA PRO A 76 -11.96 -4.67 33.52
C PRO A 76 -10.98 -4.42 32.36
N VAL A 77 -11.00 -3.20 31.82
CA VAL A 77 -10.12 -2.75 30.75
C VAL A 77 -9.44 -1.43 31.08
N ALA A 78 -8.28 -1.17 30.47
CA ALA A 78 -7.55 0.07 30.63
C ALA A 78 -8.24 1.25 29.93
N ASP A 79 -8.21 2.44 30.54
CA ASP A 79 -8.82 3.68 30.01
C ASP A 79 -8.34 4.08 28.61
N SER A 80 -7.21 3.54 28.16
CA SER A 80 -6.59 3.81 26.86
C SER A 80 -7.11 2.95 25.70
N ILE A 81 -8.15 2.10 25.88
CA ILE A 81 -8.81 1.47 24.72
C ILE A 81 -9.52 2.54 23.91
N THR A 82 -8.87 2.95 22.82
CA THR A 82 -9.57 3.43 21.63
C THR A 82 -10.12 2.21 20.88
N LEU A 83 -11.32 2.33 20.30
CA LEU A 83 -11.97 1.28 19.50
C LEU A 83 -11.32 1.14 18.10
N SER A 84 -10.00 1.22 18.02
CA SER A 84 -9.21 1.20 16.79
C SER A 84 -8.78 -0.22 16.41
N ASN A 85 -9.75 -1.07 16.04
CA ASN A 85 -9.61 -2.32 15.27
C ASN A 85 -8.67 -3.43 15.78
N HIS A 86 -7.93 -3.26 16.88
CA HIS A 86 -7.02 -4.28 17.42
C HIS A 86 -6.86 -4.17 18.94
N ILE A 87 -6.98 -5.32 19.62
CA ILE A 87 -6.86 -5.45 21.07
C ILE A 87 -5.54 -6.14 21.44
N ARG A 88 -4.78 -5.50 22.33
CA ARG A 88 -3.56 -6.09 22.92
C ARG A 88 -3.93 -6.82 24.21
N PRO A 89 -3.25 -7.91 24.59
CA PRO A 89 -3.52 -8.62 25.85
C PRO A 89 -3.50 -7.70 27.09
N ASN A 90 -2.58 -6.73 27.14
CA ASN A 90 -2.47 -5.75 28.22
C ASN A 90 -3.49 -4.59 28.16
N HIS A 91 -4.44 -4.59 27.22
CA HIS A 91 -5.63 -3.73 27.32
C HIS A 91 -6.63 -4.27 28.35
N PHE A 92 -6.58 -5.57 28.64
CA PHE A 92 -7.36 -6.18 29.70
C PHE A 92 -6.59 -6.16 31.03
N SER A 93 -7.25 -5.67 32.08
CA SER A 93 -6.75 -5.76 33.44
C SER A 93 -6.90 -7.19 33.99
N ILE A 94 -6.17 -7.53 35.06
CA ILE A 94 -5.92 -8.91 35.53
C ILE A 94 -7.20 -9.77 35.59
N LEU A 95 -7.18 -10.92 34.88
CA LEU A 95 -8.22 -11.96 34.92
C LEU A 95 -7.58 -13.26 35.40
N GLU A 96 -7.76 -13.63 36.67
CA GLU A 96 -7.00 -14.71 37.30
C GLU A 96 -7.54 -16.14 36.99
N ASP A 97 -8.61 -16.20 36.20
CA ASP A 97 -9.35 -17.41 35.86
C ASP A 97 -8.54 -18.42 35.02
N ASP A 98 -8.97 -19.68 35.11
CA ASP A 98 -8.40 -20.77 34.34
C ASP A 98 -8.65 -20.56 32.83
N PRO A 99 -7.61 -20.40 31.99
CA PRO A 99 -7.79 -20.10 30.58
C PRO A 99 -8.50 -21.24 29.83
N GLY A 100 -8.39 -22.48 30.32
CA GLY A 100 -9.17 -23.61 29.83
C GLY A 100 -10.66 -23.43 30.04
N ALA A 101 -11.10 -23.11 31.27
CA ALA A 101 -12.50 -22.84 31.60
C ALA A 101 -13.05 -21.59 30.90
N VAL A 102 -12.23 -20.55 30.72
CA VAL A 102 -12.61 -19.35 29.94
C VAL A 102 -12.82 -19.71 28.46
N PHE A 103 -11.95 -20.55 27.88
CA PHE A 103 -12.17 -21.03 26.51
C PHE A 103 -13.40 -21.94 26.39
N GLU A 104 -13.59 -22.85 27.34
CA GLU A 104 -14.74 -23.76 27.42
C GLU A 104 -16.08 -23.02 27.57
N PHE A 105 -16.11 -21.89 28.30
CA PHE A 105 -17.26 -20.98 28.29
C PHE A 105 -17.43 -20.28 26.93
N SER A 106 -16.33 -19.90 26.28
CA SER A 106 -16.37 -19.19 24.99
C SER A 106 -16.75 -20.05 23.77
N THR A 107 -16.75 -21.39 23.86
CA THR A 107 -17.01 -22.24 22.68
C THR A 107 -18.43 -22.11 22.11
N VAL A 108 -19.38 -21.52 22.85
CA VAL A 108 -20.70 -21.16 22.28
C VAL A 108 -20.65 -19.99 21.27
N TRP A 109 -19.48 -19.37 21.09
CA TRP A 109 -19.22 -18.33 20.08
C TRP A 109 -18.24 -18.80 18.98
N VAL A 110 -17.68 -20.02 19.12
CA VAL A 110 -16.59 -20.52 18.26
C VAL A 110 -16.96 -21.88 17.71
N ASP A 111 -17.11 -21.97 16.39
CA ASP A 111 -17.36 -23.24 15.71
C ASP A 111 -16.13 -24.17 15.82
N CYS A 112 -16.23 -25.17 16.71
CA CYS A 112 -15.18 -26.15 16.97
C CYS A 112 -15.76 -27.47 17.52
N GLY A 113 -15.22 -28.61 17.07
CA GLY A 113 -15.63 -29.93 17.56
C GLY A 113 -15.11 -30.24 18.97
N GLU A 114 -15.81 -31.11 19.71
CA GLU A 114 -15.52 -31.44 21.12
C GLU A 114 -14.09 -32.01 21.35
N GLU A 115 -13.50 -32.70 20.37
CA GLU A 115 -12.12 -33.18 20.45
C GLU A 115 -11.11 -32.03 20.38
N THR A 116 -11.24 -31.15 19.37
CA THR A 116 -10.44 -29.93 19.22
C THR A 116 -10.58 -29.02 20.44
N LYS A 117 -11.82 -28.85 20.94
CA LYS A 117 -12.12 -28.12 22.18
C LYS A 117 -11.37 -28.69 23.37
N ARG A 118 -11.44 -30.01 23.63
CA ARG A 118 -10.73 -30.66 24.74
C ARG A 118 -9.22 -30.43 24.64
N SER A 119 -8.65 -30.65 23.46
CA SER A 119 -7.23 -30.45 23.19
C SER A 119 -6.79 -28.99 23.42
N MET A 120 -7.57 -28.00 22.96
CA MET A 120 -7.29 -26.58 23.21
C MET A 120 -7.41 -26.19 24.69
N VAL A 121 -8.39 -26.74 25.42
CA VAL A 121 -8.55 -26.54 26.87
C VAL A 121 -7.33 -27.09 27.64
N GLU A 122 -6.85 -28.27 27.26
CA GLU A 122 -5.63 -28.88 27.83
C GLU A 122 -4.37 -28.07 27.47
N GLU A 123 -4.23 -27.60 26.22
CA GLU A 123 -3.10 -26.77 25.79
C GLU A 123 -3.03 -25.41 26.49
N LEU A 124 -4.18 -24.76 26.75
CA LEU A 124 -4.25 -23.51 27.52
C LEU A 124 -3.85 -23.71 28.99
N ARG A 125 -4.34 -24.80 29.61
CA ARG A 125 -3.98 -25.18 30.99
C ARG A 125 -2.49 -25.49 31.11
N ASN A 126 -1.94 -26.24 30.17
CA ASN A 126 -0.50 -26.52 30.08
C ASN A 126 0.33 -25.24 29.87
N SER A 127 -0.09 -24.33 28.98
CA SER A 127 0.57 -23.03 28.76
C SER A 127 0.74 -22.23 30.06
N ALA A 128 -0.32 -22.15 30.87
CA ALA A 128 -0.28 -21.47 32.16
C ALA A 128 0.60 -22.20 33.20
N LEU A 129 0.54 -23.54 33.28
CA LEU A 129 1.35 -24.33 34.21
C LEU A 129 2.86 -24.28 33.87
N MET A 130 3.21 -24.29 32.58
CA MET A 130 4.58 -24.10 32.14
C MET A 130 5.05 -22.67 32.44
N LEU A 131 4.22 -21.65 32.21
CA LEU A 131 4.56 -20.26 32.54
C LEU A 131 4.74 -20.03 34.06
N GLU A 132 3.97 -20.69 34.93
CA GLU A 132 4.17 -20.66 36.40
C GLU A 132 5.60 -21.08 36.79
N LYS A 133 6.11 -22.15 36.18
CA LYS A 133 7.50 -22.62 36.38
C LYS A 133 8.54 -21.71 35.72
N TRP A 134 8.28 -21.21 34.50
CA TRP A 134 9.18 -20.26 33.81
C TRP A 134 9.35 -18.97 34.62
N MET A 135 8.28 -18.43 35.21
CA MET A 135 8.37 -17.27 36.12
C MET A 135 9.22 -17.58 37.37
N GLY A 136 9.04 -18.78 37.96
CA GLY A 136 9.87 -19.26 39.07
C GLY A 136 11.33 -19.59 38.70
N LEU A 137 11.68 -19.65 37.41
CA LEU A 137 13.06 -19.66 36.91
C LEU A 137 13.56 -18.23 36.73
N GLY A 138 12.80 -17.37 36.05
CA GLY A 138 13.13 -15.97 35.82
C GLY A 138 13.34 -15.14 37.10
N GLN A 139 12.64 -15.46 38.19
CA GLN A 139 12.89 -14.85 39.51
C GLN A 139 14.28 -15.17 40.07
N ARG A 140 14.84 -16.34 39.73
CA ARG A 140 16.18 -16.78 40.17
C ARG A 140 17.30 -16.23 39.28
N MET A 141 16.98 -15.54 38.17
CA MET A 141 17.97 -14.93 37.29
C MET A 141 18.38 -13.53 37.78
N PRO A 142 19.65 -13.13 37.57
CA PRO A 142 20.05 -11.73 37.70
C PRO A 142 19.34 -10.85 36.66
N VAL A 143 19.31 -9.54 36.90
CA VAL A 143 18.96 -8.57 35.85
C VAL A 143 20.13 -8.51 34.86
N LEU A 144 19.89 -8.84 33.61
CA LEU A 144 20.92 -8.81 32.57
C LEU A 144 21.30 -7.39 32.14
N ASP A 145 22.55 -7.22 31.71
CA ASP A 145 23.10 -5.98 31.15
C ASP A 145 23.87 -6.22 29.84
N ILE A 146 24.50 -5.19 29.28
CA ILE A 146 25.19 -5.22 27.99
C ILE A 146 26.40 -6.20 27.93
N ASN A 147 26.83 -6.71 29.09
CA ASN A 147 27.91 -7.68 29.22
C ASN A 147 27.40 -9.12 29.44
N SER A 148 26.10 -9.32 29.68
CA SER A 148 25.48 -10.64 29.77
C SER A 148 25.56 -11.37 28.43
N SER A 149 25.88 -12.68 28.49
CA SER A 149 26.15 -13.52 27.33
C SER A 149 24.92 -13.77 26.44
N PHE A 150 25.17 -14.17 25.19
CA PHE A 150 24.11 -14.53 24.24
C PHE A 150 23.14 -15.57 24.83
N LEU A 151 23.65 -16.57 25.55
CA LEU A 151 22.84 -17.64 26.14
C LEU A 151 22.05 -17.21 27.39
N GLU A 152 22.49 -16.19 28.11
CA GLU A 152 21.67 -15.55 29.16
C GLU A 152 20.50 -14.78 28.53
N TRP A 153 20.74 -14.03 27.45
CA TRP A 153 19.69 -13.34 26.71
C TRP A 153 18.67 -14.30 26.08
N GLU A 154 19.10 -15.44 25.54
CA GLU A 154 18.19 -16.51 25.09
C GLU A 154 17.31 -17.07 26.23
N ARG A 155 17.88 -17.22 27.43
CA ARG A 155 17.17 -17.72 28.62
C ARG A 155 16.29 -16.68 29.30
N ALA A 156 16.52 -15.39 29.06
CA ALA A 156 15.70 -14.29 29.58
C ALA A 156 14.32 -14.17 28.92
N VAL A 157 14.03 -14.96 27.88
CA VAL A 157 12.67 -15.10 27.33
C VAL A 157 11.85 -15.97 28.29
N ILE A 158 11.04 -15.35 29.14
CA ILE A 158 10.24 -15.96 30.22
C ILE A 158 8.73 -15.99 29.92
N THR A 159 8.12 -14.90 29.44
CA THR A 159 6.68 -14.87 29.11
C THR A 159 6.36 -15.46 27.74
N GLY A 160 7.32 -15.50 26.81
CA GLY A 160 7.16 -16.19 25.52
C GLY A 160 6.45 -15.34 24.47
N HIS A 161 5.62 -15.94 23.61
CA HIS A 161 5.00 -15.17 22.52
C HIS A 161 4.01 -14.11 23.08
N PRO A 162 4.11 -12.82 22.66
CA PRO A 162 3.35 -11.74 23.27
C PRO A 162 1.84 -11.83 23.04
N THR A 163 1.39 -12.51 21.98
CA THR A 163 -0.04 -12.58 21.57
C THR A 163 -0.59 -14.01 21.38
N HIS A 164 0.20 -15.08 21.59
CA HIS A 164 -0.27 -16.45 21.35
C HIS A 164 -0.94 -17.02 22.61
N PRO A 165 -2.17 -17.55 22.59
CA PRO A 165 -2.79 -18.11 23.80
C PRO A 165 -1.97 -19.29 24.36
N PHE A 166 -1.47 -20.14 23.46
CA PHE A 166 -0.61 -21.30 23.75
C PHE A 166 0.90 -20.93 23.88
N HIS A 167 1.23 -19.71 24.34
CA HIS A 167 2.58 -19.11 24.36
C HIS A 167 3.69 -19.95 25.04
N ARG A 168 3.34 -20.85 25.95
CA ARG A 168 4.29 -21.71 26.69
C ARG A 168 3.91 -23.19 26.71
N THR A 169 2.92 -23.58 25.92
CA THR A 169 2.47 -24.97 25.80
C THR A 169 3.64 -25.88 25.43
N CYS A 170 3.78 -27.00 26.15
CA CYS A 170 4.78 -28.04 25.96
C CYS A 170 4.19 -29.41 26.32
N PHE A 171 3.99 -30.29 25.34
CA PHE A 171 3.64 -31.69 25.55
C PHE A 171 4.62 -32.62 24.80
N ALA A 172 4.82 -33.83 25.30
CA ALA A 172 5.29 -34.95 24.49
C ALA A 172 4.21 -35.41 23.50
N ASN A 173 4.62 -35.97 22.36
CA ASN A 173 3.73 -36.84 21.59
C ASN A 173 3.67 -38.25 22.22
N ASN A 174 2.82 -39.12 21.66
CA ASN A 174 2.64 -40.52 22.06
C ASN A 174 3.88 -41.44 21.93
N LEU A 175 5.01 -40.93 21.41
CA LEU A 175 6.26 -41.69 21.30
C LEU A 175 7.27 -41.34 22.42
N LEU A 176 6.99 -40.34 23.25
CA LEU A 176 7.85 -39.89 24.35
C LEU A 176 7.11 -39.96 25.70
N ASP A 177 7.86 -40.01 26.80
CA ASP A 177 7.31 -39.89 28.14
C ASP A 177 6.61 -38.52 28.36
N PRO A 178 5.49 -38.46 29.11
CA PRO A 178 4.77 -37.21 29.37
C PRO A 178 5.66 -36.10 29.98
N VAL A 179 5.58 -34.90 29.41
CA VAL A 179 6.38 -33.73 29.80
C VAL A 179 5.54 -32.75 30.60
N GLY A 180 6.10 -32.21 31.69
CA GLY A 180 5.48 -31.17 32.49
C GLY A 180 6.46 -30.16 33.10
N PRO A 181 6.00 -29.32 34.05
CA PRO A 181 6.81 -28.25 34.63
C PRO A 181 8.02 -28.70 35.44
N HIS A 182 8.09 -29.98 35.84
CA HIS A 182 9.25 -30.53 36.55
C HIS A 182 10.44 -30.77 35.61
N ASP A 183 10.17 -31.20 34.38
CA ASP A 183 11.19 -31.59 33.40
C ASP A 183 11.92 -30.40 32.79
N LEU A 184 11.33 -29.20 32.86
CA LEU A 184 11.83 -27.99 32.21
C LEU A 184 13.30 -27.67 32.56
N GLU A 185 13.75 -27.92 33.78
CA GLU A 185 15.15 -27.65 34.17
C GLU A 185 16.15 -28.61 33.50
N SER A 186 15.71 -29.82 33.15
CA SER A 186 16.49 -30.77 32.33
C SER A 186 16.37 -30.49 30.82
N MET A 187 15.19 -30.06 30.34
CA MET A 187 15.01 -29.62 28.95
C MET A 187 15.83 -28.37 28.61
N LEU A 188 16.11 -27.51 29.60
CA LEU A 188 16.95 -26.32 29.43
C LEU A 188 18.46 -26.62 29.51
N ASN A 189 18.86 -27.76 30.09
CA ASN A 189 20.25 -28.22 30.18
C ASN A 189 20.34 -29.67 29.67
N PRO A 190 20.00 -29.94 28.39
CA PRO A 190 19.73 -31.31 27.94
C PRO A 190 20.98 -32.17 27.82
N SER A 191 20.77 -33.47 28.05
CA SER A 191 21.70 -34.54 27.68
C SER A 191 21.61 -34.83 26.19
N ILE A 192 22.76 -35.15 25.57
CA ILE A 192 22.85 -35.55 24.16
C ILE A 192 23.23 -37.02 24.07
N SER A 193 22.51 -37.75 23.24
CA SER A 193 22.78 -39.15 22.90
C SER A 193 23.35 -39.23 21.48
N PHE A 194 24.48 -39.91 21.32
CA PHE A 194 25.15 -40.13 20.04
C PHE A 194 24.89 -41.57 19.58
N LEU A 195 24.34 -41.72 18.38
CA LEU A 195 23.96 -43.01 17.80
C LEU A 195 24.83 -43.38 16.60
N SER A 196 25.10 -44.67 16.45
CA SER A 196 25.64 -45.31 15.26
C SER A 196 24.47 -45.70 14.35
N VAL A 197 24.43 -45.16 13.14
CA VAL A 197 23.31 -45.32 12.20
C VAL A 197 23.85 -45.73 10.83
N PRO A 198 23.30 -46.74 10.15
CA PRO A 198 23.76 -47.16 8.81
C PRO A 198 23.69 -46.01 7.80
N ARG A 199 24.73 -45.89 6.96
CA ARG A 199 24.86 -44.77 6.01
C ARG A 199 23.75 -44.76 4.95
N CYS A 200 23.11 -45.90 4.68
CA CYS A 200 21.96 -46.03 3.79
C CYS A 200 20.65 -45.48 4.39
N SER A 201 20.49 -45.46 5.71
CA SER A 201 19.30 -44.95 6.41
C SER A 201 19.22 -43.42 6.47
N ILE A 202 20.24 -42.70 5.99
CA ILE A 202 20.37 -41.24 6.14
C ILE A 202 20.84 -40.53 4.87
N ARG A 203 20.52 -39.24 4.78
CA ARG A 203 21.02 -38.27 3.80
C ARG A 203 21.81 -37.20 4.56
N LEU A 204 22.97 -36.81 4.01
CA LEU A 204 23.91 -35.85 4.60
C LEU A 204 24.07 -34.66 3.67
N PHE A 205 24.16 -33.46 4.25
CA PHE A 205 24.33 -32.19 3.55
C PHE A 205 25.43 -31.37 4.23
N GLY A 206 26.31 -30.73 3.45
CA GLY A 206 27.50 -30.06 3.98
C GLY A 206 28.49 -31.02 4.68
N PRO A 207 29.52 -30.49 5.37
CA PRO A 207 30.56 -31.27 6.05
C PRO A 207 30.09 -31.91 7.39
N PHE A 208 28.88 -32.47 7.43
CA PHE A 208 28.24 -32.89 8.69
C PHE A 208 29.06 -33.89 9.52
N GLN A 209 29.65 -34.90 8.89
CA GLN A 209 30.49 -35.90 9.59
C GLN A 209 31.77 -35.30 10.18
N GLU A 210 32.39 -34.35 9.50
CA GLU A 210 33.61 -33.67 9.96
C GLU A 210 33.32 -32.79 11.19
N LEU A 211 32.27 -31.96 11.11
CA LEU A 211 31.89 -31.06 12.20
C LEU A 211 31.41 -31.82 13.45
N ILE A 212 30.65 -32.92 13.27
CA ILE A 212 30.29 -33.82 14.38
C ILE A 212 31.52 -34.57 14.93
N GLY A 213 32.52 -34.88 14.10
CA GLY A 213 33.80 -35.41 14.55
C GLY A 213 34.49 -34.49 15.55
N ILE A 214 34.63 -33.20 15.20
CA ILE A 214 35.21 -32.16 16.08
C ILE A 214 34.48 -32.10 17.43
N LEU A 215 33.15 -32.18 17.44
CA LEU A 215 32.36 -32.22 18.67
C LEU A 215 32.64 -33.47 19.52
N ILE A 216 32.82 -34.63 18.90
CA ILE A 216 33.05 -35.89 19.63
C ILE A 216 34.48 -35.94 20.19
N ASP A 217 35.46 -35.44 19.45
CA ASP A 217 36.84 -35.25 19.94
C ASP A 217 36.87 -34.29 21.13
N GLN A 218 36.14 -33.17 21.07
CA GLN A 218 35.96 -32.23 22.19
C GLN A 218 35.27 -32.88 23.42
N LEU A 219 34.34 -33.82 23.20
CA LEU A 219 33.66 -34.57 24.27
C LEU A 219 34.43 -35.83 24.71
N ALA A 220 35.58 -36.10 24.11
CA ALA A 220 36.57 -37.11 24.52
C ALA A 220 36.01 -38.53 24.76
N PHE A 221 35.21 -39.07 23.83
CA PHE A 221 34.77 -40.48 23.86
C PHE A 221 35.02 -41.21 22.53
N PRO A 222 35.37 -42.51 22.55
CA PRO A 222 35.72 -43.25 21.35
C PRO A 222 34.49 -43.59 20.49
N ILE A 223 34.63 -43.40 19.17
CA ILE A 223 33.69 -43.89 18.16
C ILE A 223 34.18 -45.24 17.63
N PRO A 224 33.33 -46.28 17.50
CA PRO A 224 33.67 -47.49 16.75
C PRO A 224 33.95 -47.15 15.28
N LYS A 225 35.14 -47.50 14.77
CA LYS A 225 35.49 -47.27 13.36
C LYS A 225 34.71 -48.23 12.45
N ASN A 226 33.63 -47.73 11.84
CA ASN A 226 32.85 -48.44 10.83
C ASN A 226 32.38 -47.47 9.73
N GLU A 227 32.98 -47.57 8.55
CA GLU A 227 32.68 -46.71 7.39
C GLU A 227 31.27 -46.94 6.79
N ALA A 228 30.63 -48.07 7.10
CA ALA A 228 29.25 -48.32 6.70
C ALA A 228 28.22 -47.53 7.54
N ASN A 229 28.64 -46.95 8.67
CA ASN A 229 27.77 -46.21 9.60
C ASN A 229 28.17 -44.73 9.70
N THR A 230 27.34 -43.94 10.36
CA THR A 230 27.57 -42.52 10.67
C THR A 230 27.13 -42.24 12.11
N THR A 231 27.89 -41.41 12.81
CA THR A 231 27.45 -40.93 14.13
C THR A 231 26.48 -39.78 13.99
N VAL A 232 25.29 -39.91 14.58
CA VAL A 232 24.26 -38.87 14.62
C VAL A 232 23.92 -38.52 16.08
N PRO A 233 24.03 -37.26 16.51
CA PRO A 233 23.53 -36.83 17.82
C PRO A 233 22.00 -36.62 17.80
N CYS A 234 21.36 -36.84 18.95
CA CYS A 234 20.01 -36.39 19.25
C CYS A 234 19.90 -35.93 20.70
N LEU A 235 18.85 -35.16 21.02
CA LEU A 235 18.46 -34.93 22.42
C LEU A 235 18.10 -36.28 23.06
N THR A 236 18.60 -36.60 24.26
CA THR A 236 18.30 -37.88 24.92
C THR A 236 16.80 -38.06 25.17
N GLN A 237 16.06 -36.98 25.41
CA GLN A 237 14.59 -37.00 25.53
C GLN A 237 13.88 -37.42 24.24
N HIS A 238 14.48 -37.20 23.07
CA HIS A 238 13.91 -37.56 21.76
C HIS A 238 14.27 -39.00 21.31
N LEU A 239 15.19 -39.65 22.05
CA LEU A 239 15.72 -40.98 21.73
C LEU A 239 14.66 -42.08 21.51
N PRO A 240 13.55 -42.16 22.29
CA PRO A 240 12.51 -43.17 22.05
C PRO A 240 11.81 -42.99 20.69
N ALA A 241 11.44 -41.75 20.34
CA ALA A 241 10.79 -41.44 19.07
C ALA A 241 11.74 -41.59 17.86
N LEU A 242 13.03 -41.33 18.03
CA LEU A 242 14.04 -41.65 17.01
C LEU A 242 14.14 -43.16 16.80
N LYS A 243 14.29 -43.96 17.87
CA LYS A 243 14.39 -45.42 17.78
C LYS A 243 13.13 -46.12 17.26
N HIS A 244 11.98 -45.48 17.33
CA HIS A 244 10.74 -46.00 16.75
C HIS A 244 10.81 -46.07 15.21
N PHE A 245 11.36 -45.05 14.56
CA PHE A 245 11.48 -44.99 13.08
C PHE A 245 12.86 -45.42 12.55
N PHE A 246 13.84 -45.56 13.45
CA PHE A 246 15.21 -46.03 13.16
C PHE A 246 15.59 -47.12 14.18
N PRO A 247 14.95 -48.30 14.15
CA PRO A 247 15.22 -49.40 15.09
C PRO A 247 16.66 -49.94 14.99
N GLU A 248 17.32 -49.72 13.86
CA GLU A 248 18.73 -50.05 13.61
C GLU A 248 19.74 -49.06 14.22
N ALA A 249 19.26 -47.98 14.87
CA ALA A 249 20.13 -46.95 15.45
C ALA A 249 20.66 -47.37 16.84
N GLU A 250 21.94 -47.73 16.90
CA GLU A 250 22.62 -48.19 18.11
C GLU A 250 23.12 -47.01 18.96
N LEU A 251 22.94 -47.05 20.28
CA LEU A 251 23.41 -45.98 21.17
C LEU A 251 24.90 -46.17 21.49
N ILE A 252 25.75 -45.23 21.07
CA ILE A 252 27.19 -45.23 21.38
C ILE A 252 27.42 -44.68 22.79
N LYS A 253 26.90 -43.47 23.05
CA LYS A 253 27.14 -42.72 24.29
C LYS A 253 26.03 -41.72 24.54
N THR A 254 25.62 -41.59 25.79
CA THR A 254 24.92 -40.39 26.28
C THR A 254 25.89 -39.56 27.10
N VAL A 255 25.93 -38.25 26.85
CA VAL A 255 26.69 -37.27 27.63
C VAL A 255 25.68 -36.41 28.41
N PRO A 256 25.64 -36.50 29.75
CA PRO A 256 24.61 -35.85 30.54
C PRO A 256 24.83 -34.34 30.64
N HIS A 257 23.77 -33.56 30.48
CA HIS A 257 23.73 -32.10 30.69
C HIS A 257 24.84 -31.29 29.98
N CYS A 258 25.35 -31.77 28.84
CA CYS A 258 26.46 -31.15 28.12
C CYS A 258 26.05 -29.94 27.26
N ALA A 259 24.75 -29.70 27.09
CA ALA A 259 24.21 -28.65 26.23
C ALA A 259 23.37 -27.64 27.01
N ILE A 260 23.33 -26.40 26.49
CA ILE A 260 22.48 -25.30 26.96
C ILE A 260 21.42 -25.04 25.89
N ALA A 261 20.14 -25.14 26.26
CA ALA A 261 19.06 -24.81 25.34
C ALA A 261 18.85 -23.30 25.19
N GLN A 262 18.62 -22.88 23.95
CA GLN A 262 18.20 -21.53 23.55
C GLN A 262 16.68 -21.35 23.70
N ALA A 263 16.12 -20.17 23.38
CA ALA A 263 14.70 -19.88 23.53
C ALA A 263 13.77 -20.84 22.74
N ALA A 264 14.29 -21.51 21.71
CA ALA A 264 13.57 -22.50 20.91
C ALA A 264 13.51 -23.92 21.54
N ILE A 265 14.19 -24.14 22.67
CA ILE A 265 14.38 -25.42 23.41
C ILE A 265 15.11 -26.51 22.60
N ARG A 266 14.62 -26.87 21.42
CA ARG A 266 15.23 -27.87 20.51
C ARG A 266 16.56 -27.45 19.88
N THR A 267 16.94 -26.18 20.04
CA THR A 267 18.22 -25.64 19.55
C THR A 267 19.11 -25.41 20.75
N VAL A 268 20.30 -25.99 20.71
CA VAL A 268 21.23 -26.00 21.84
C VAL A 268 22.61 -25.52 21.43
N SER A 269 23.34 -24.95 22.38
CA SER A 269 24.76 -24.61 22.25
C SER A 269 25.55 -25.48 23.23
N ILE A 270 26.70 -26.01 22.79
CA ILE A 270 27.56 -26.86 23.62
C ILE A 270 28.80 -26.02 24.00
N PRO A 271 29.09 -25.80 25.29
CA PRO A 271 30.22 -24.95 25.69
C PRO A 271 31.54 -25.39 25.05
N GLY A 272 32.19 -24.46 24.35
CA GLY A 272 33.45 -24.68 23.60
C GLY A 272 33.28 -25.12 22.14
N TYR A 273 32.11 -25.59 21.72
CA TYR A 273 31.83 -25.98 20.33
C TYR A 273 31.31 -24.77 19.53
N VAL A 274 31.78 -24.60 18.29
CA VAL A 274 31.56 -23.36 17.50
C VAL A 274 30.25 -23.32 16.70
N TYR A 275 29.44 -24.38 16.77
CA TYR A 275 28.13 -24.47 16.12
C TYR A 275 27.02 -24.72 17.13
N ASP A 276 25.88 -24.07 16.94
CA ASP A 276 24.62 -24.46 17.56
C ASP A 276 24.06 -25.70 16.85
N ILE A 277 23.34 -26.54 17.59
CA ILE A 277 22.71 -27.75 17.05
C ILE A 277 21.19 -27.64 17.19
N LYS A 278 20.51 -27.66 16.04
CA LYS A 278 19.05 -27.60 15.89
C LYS A 278 18.56 -29.03 15.69
N PHE A 279 17.90 -29.60 16.70
CA PHE A 279 17.42 -30.98 16.70
C PHE A 279 15.94 -31.10 16.35
N SER A 280 15.56 -32.25 15.80
CA SER A 280 14.20 -32.78 15.94
C SER A 280 13.89 -33.07 17.41
N LEU A 281 12.70 -32.68 17.85
CA LEU A 281 12.15 -32.99 19.17
C LEU A 281 10.66 -33.27 19.03
N ALA A 282 10.20 -34.46 19.41
CA ALA A 282 8.80 -34.88 19.29
C ALA A 282 7.88 -34.28 20.38
N CYS A 283 8.10 -33.01 20.72
CA CYS A 283 7.25 -32.23 21.61
C CYS A 283 6.43 -31.22 20.81
N LEU A 284 5.17 -31.04 21.22
CA LEU A 284 4.30 -29.94 20.80
C LEU A 284 4.67 -28.70 21.62
N ILE A 285 5.43 -27.76 21.04
CA ILE A 285 5.86 -26.53 21.72
C ILE A 285 5.23 -25.33 21.02
N THR A 286 4.46 -24.55 21.76
CA THR A 286 3.53 -23.51 21.27
C THR A 286 2.63 -24.02 20.13
N SER A 287 1.91 -25.12 20.39
CA SER A 287 1.00 -25.79 19.44
C SER A 287 1.61 -26.28 18.13
N ALA A 288 2.95 -26.33 18.01
CA ALA A 288 3.65 -26.83 16.83
C ALA A 288 4.60 -27.99 17.20
N LEU A 289 4.49 -29.12 16.48
CA LEU A 289 5.35 -30.29 16.69
C LEU A 289 6.79 -29.97 16.24
N ARG A 290 7.76 -30.13 17.14
CA ARG A 290 9.12 -29.59 16.97
C ARG A 290 10.14 -30.52 16.30
N VAL A 291 9.67 -31.53 15.59
CA VAL A 291 10.46 -32.33 14.63
C VAL A 291 10.81 -31.46 13.41
N LEU A 292 12.03 -31.51 12.88
CA LEU A 292 12.49 -30.68 11.74
C LEU A 292 12.09 -31.29 10.38
N PRO A 293 11.64 -30.52 9.38
CA PRO A 293 11.33 -31.08 8.05
C PRO A 293 12.59 -31.51 7.28
N CYS A 294 12.54 -32.67 6.59
CA CYS A 294 13.68 -33.17 5.79
C CYS A 294 14.16 -32.17 4.72
N TRP A 295 13.24 -31.41 4.11
CA TRP A 295 13.57 -30.41 3.08
C TRP A 295 14.38 -29.24 3.64
N SER A 296 14.20 -28.88 4.91
CA SER A 296 14.97 -27.81 5.58
C SER A 296 16.40 -28.27 5.86
N ALA A 297 16.63 -29.55 6.13
CA ALA A 297 17.97 -30.12 6.20
C ALA A 297 18.65 -30.19 4.83
N ALA A 298 17.90 -30.49 3.76
CA ALA A 298 18.44 -30.56 2.40
C ALA A 298 18.84 -29.18 1.85
N SER A 299 17.99 -28.17 2.03
CA SER A 299 18.21 -26.81 1.51
C SER A 299 19.21 -25.98 2.31
N ALA A 300 19.47 -26.32 3.59
CA ALA A 300 20.23 -25.49 4.53
C ALA A 300 21.57 -24.92 3.99
N PRO A 301 22.50 -25.72 3.42
CA PRO A 301 23.78 -25.19 2.94
C PRO A 301 23.63 -24.29 1.70
N SER A 302 22.81 -24.70 0.73
CA SER A 302 22.55 -23.93 -0.51
C SER A 302 21.83 -22.61 -0.19
N MET A 303 20.86 -22.64 0.72
CA MET A 303 20.17 -21.47 1.26
C MET A 303 21.17 -20.53 1.93
N THR A 304 22.03 -21.03 2.82
CA THR A 304 23.08 -20.23 3.48
C THR A 304 24.02 -19.56 2.47
N SER A 305 24.44 -20.29 1.43
CA SER A 305 25.29 -19.75 0.35
C SER A 305 24.59 -18.68 -0.50
N LEU A 306 23.29 -18.82 -0.76
CA LEU A 306 22.48 -17.81 -1.43
C LEU A 306 22.33 -16.55 -0.55
N LEU A 307 21.88 -16.73 0.69
CA LEU A 307 21.56 -15.63 1.61
C LEU A 307 22.76 -14.72 1.85
N ASN A 308 23.96 -15.29 2.06
CA ASN A 308 25.20 -14.54 2.25
C ASN A 308 25.64 -13.69 1.03
N LYS A 309 24.99 -13.84 -0.14
CA LYS A 309 25.22 -13.01 -1.34
C LYS A 309 24.17 -11.90 -1.53
N VAL A 310 23.00 -12.01 -0.89
CA VAL A 310 21.85 -11.11 -1.09
C VAL A 310 21.53 -10.21 0.12
N VAL A 311 22.00 -10.56 1.33
CA VAL A 311 21.85 -9.69 2.51
C VAL A 311 22.84 -8.51 2.48
N PRO A 312 22.47 -7.33 3.02
CA PRO A 312 23.42 -6.25 3.24
C PRO A 312 24.43 -6.62 4.36
N PRO A 313 25.67 -6.10 4.36
CA PRO A 313 26.74 -6.52 5.28
C PRO A 313 26.46 -6.36 6.79
N ASP A 314 25.47 -5.55 7.16
CA ASP A 314 25.04 -5.30 8.54
C ASP A 314 23.78 -6.10 8.96
N LEU A 315 23.23 -6.91 8.06
CA LEU A 315 22.33 -8.02 8.37
C LEU A 315 23.11 -9.34 8.32
N TRP A 316 23.41 -9.92 9.47
CA TRP A 316 24.07 -11.22 9.53
C TRP A 316 23.07 -12.38 9.45
N VAL A 317 23.51 -13.50 8.89
CA VAL A 317 22.74 -14.75 8.86
C VAL A 317 23.41 -15.72 9.82
N PHE A 318 22.64 -16.38 10.69
CA PHE A 318 23.09 -17.59 11.38
C PHE A 318 23.01 -18.75 10.38
N GLY A 319 24.09 -19.00 9.61
CA GLY A 319 24.09 -19.97 8.53
C GLY A 319 23.85 -21.40 9.01
N GLU A 320 22.97 -22.14 8.33
CA GLU A 320 22.73 -23.56 8.57
C GLU A 320 23.64 -24.35 7.60
N VAL A 321 24.85 -24.68 8.05
CA VAL A 321 25.98 -25.06 7.18
C VAL A 321 26.07 -26.55 6.85
N ALA A 322 25.48 -27.41 7.68
CA ALA A 322 25.49 -28.86 7.50
C ALA A 322 24.29 -29.52 8.18
N ALA A 323 23.84 -30.66 7.68
CA ALA A 323 22.68 -31.36 8.23
C ALA A 323 22.69 -32.88 7.95
N VAL A 324 21.89 -33.60 8.73
CA VAL A 324 21.48 -34.99 8.49
C VAL A 324 19.96 -35.13 8.56
N THR A 325 19.40 -36.03 7.77
CA THR A 325 17.98 -36.42 7.83
C THR A 325 17.82 -37.88 7.37
N GLY A 326 16.66 -38.50 7.62
CA GLY A 326 16.40 -39.89 7.21
C GLY A 326 16.34 -40.07 5.69
N SER A 327 16.57 -41.30 5.24
CA SER A 327 16.44 -41.67 3.82
C SER A 327 15.10 -42.29 3.44
N GLN A 328 14.27 -42.67 4.42
CA GLN A 328 12.98 -43.36 4.24
C GLN A 328 12.06 -42.65 3.23
N GLU A 329 11.23 -43.44 2.55
CA GLU A 329 10.25 -42.95 1.58
C GLU A 329 9.20 -42.02 2.22
N VAL A 330 8.76 -42.36 3.44
CA VAL A 330 7.77 -41.58 4.19
C VAL A 330 8.46 -40.41 4.89
N ALA A 331 8.36 -39.22 4.28
CA ALA A 331 9.02 -38.00 4.78
C ALA A 331 8.55 -37.54 6.18
N SER A 332 7.37 -37.97 6.65
CA SER A 332 6.90 -37.73 8.02
C SER A 332 7.59 -38.60 9.08
N GLU A 333 8.24 -39.69 8.68
CA GLU A 333 9.00 -40.61 9.53
C GLU A 333 10.51 -40.30 9.47
N ALA A 334 11.04 -40.14 8.24
CA ALA A 334 12.43 -39.78 7.96
C ALA A 334 12.91 -38.53 8.73
N ARG A 335 11.99 -37.63 9.10
CA ARG A 335 12.27 -36.40 9.85
C ARG A 335 12.65 -36.62 11.33
N TYR A 336 12.42 -37.79 11.90
CA TYR A 336 12.67 -38.01 13.33
C TYR A 336 14.17 -38.06 13.69
N ILE A 337 15.06 -38.37 12.75
CA ILE A 337 16.52 -38.29 12.95
C ILE A 337 17.12 -36.90 12.63
N THR A 338 16.32 -35.96 12.14
CA THR A 338 16.85 -34.72 11.53
C THR A 338 17.59 -33.83 12.54
N CYS A 339 18.79 -33.41 12.15
CA CYS A 339 19.67 -32.55 12.94
C CYS A 339 20.40 -31.59 12.00
N ILE A 340 20.42 -30.30 12.32
CA ILE A 340 21.03 -29.23 11.52
C ILE A 340 22.07 -28.49 12.39
N LEU A 341 23.28 -28.31 11.85
CA LEU A 341 24.35 -27.52 12.45
C LEU A 341 24.26 -26.08 11.93
N ARG A 342 24.31 -25.12 12.86
CA ARG A 342 24.17 -23.69 12.58
C ARG A 342 25.33 -22.91 13.18
N GLU A 343 25.87 -21.94 12.44
CA GLU A 343 26.92 -21.04 12.92
C GLU A 343 26.51 -20.35 14.23
N ASN A 344 27.44 -20.23 15.19
CA ASN A 344 27.26 -19.38 16.36
C ASN A 344 28.02 -18.06 16.17
N LEU A 345 27.31 -16.93 16.21
CA LEU A 345 27.87 -15.61 15.89
C LEU A 345 28.41 -14.84 17.13
N GLU A 346 28.38 -15.41 18.33
CA GLU A 346 28.82 -14.75 19.58
C GLU A 346 30.32 -14.38 19.54
N VAL A 347 31.16 -15.22 18.91
CA VAL A 347 32.59 -14.92 18.70
C VAL A 347 32.76 -13.67 17.84
N LYS A 348 32.11 -13.64 16.67
CA LYS A 348 32.13 -12.53 15.70
C LYS A 348 31.58 -11.22 16.28
N ALA A 349 30.56 -11.29 17.15
CA ALA A 349 30.03 -10.11 17.84
C ALA A 349 31.05 -9.56 18.84
N ARG A 350 31.60 -10.43 19.69
CA ARG A 350 32.64 -10.09 20.68
C ARG A 350 33.90 -9.49 20.04
N GLU A 351 34.34 -10.01 18.90
CA GLU A 351 35.46 -9.46 18.12
C GLU A 351 35.21 -8.03 17.60
N ASN A 352 33.94 -7.68 17.34
CA ASN A 352 33.53 -6.34 16.90
C ASN A 352 33.16 -5.39 18.06
N GLY A 353 33.29 -5.81 19.33
CA GLY A 353 32.82 -5.03 20.48
C GLY A 353 31.29 -4.92 20.56
N GLU A 354 30.58 -5.91 20.03
CA GLU A 354 29.12 -6.00 19.96
C GLU A 354 28.56 -7.12 20.87
N GLU A 355 27.28 -7.03 21.21
CA GLU A 355 26.48 -8.09 21.85
C GLU A 355 25.30 -8.49 20.94
N LEU A 356 24.86 -9.75 21.04
CA LEU A 356 23.75 -10.34 20.29
C LEU A 356 22.56 -10.60 21.22
N ILE A 357 21.58 -9.68 21.19
CA ILE A 357 20.41 -9.77 22.06
C ILE A 357 19.21 -10.22 21.22
N VAL A 358 18.63 -11.38 21.53
CA VAL A 358 17.38 -11.84 20.90
C VAL A 358 16.25 -10.84 21.18
N VAL A 359 15.55 -10.40 20.13
CA VAL A 359 14.61 -9.27 20.23
C VAL A 359 13.44 -9.60 21.18
N SER A 360 13.05 -10.87 21.29
CA SER A 360 12.08 -11.34 22.30
C SER A 360 12.48 -10.97 23.72
N ALA A 361 13.76 -11.06 24.09
CA ALA A 361 14.21 -10.77 25.45
C ALA A 361 14.12 -9.28 25.81
N LEU A 362 14.29 -8.38 24.82
CA LEU A 362 14.13 -6.93 25.03
C LEU A 362 12.70 -6.53 25.44
N LEU A 363 11.70 -7.35 25.12
CA LEU A 363 10.29 -7.15 25.47
C LEU A 363 9.94 -7.65 26.88
N GLU A 364 10.79 -8.49 27.47
CA GLU A 364 10.55 -9.13 28.77
C GLU A 364 10.85 -8.18 29.94
N LYS A 365 10.30 -8.51 31.12
CA LYS A 365 10.41 -7.69 32.34
C LYS A 365 11.11 -8.48 33.46
N PRO A 366 12.35 -8.15 33.85
CA PRO A 366 13.06 -8.87 34.89
C PRO A 366 12.41 -8.67 36.27
N GLN A 367 12.37 -9.73 37.09
CA GLN A 367 12.07 -9.65 38.54
C GLN A 367 10.78 -8.89 38.93
N GLN A 368 9.74 -8.93 38.08
CA GLN A 368 8.49 -8.15 38.25
C GLN A 368 8.68 -6.61 38.23
N ASN A 369 9.79 -6.12 37.68
CA ASN A 369 9.98 -4.70 37.38
C ASN A 369 8.92 -4.22 36.38
N ASN A 370 8.49 -2.96 36.51
CA ASN A 370 7.57 -2.34 35.56
C ASN A 370 8.25 -2.01 34.21
N LYS A 371 9.58 -1.85 34.19
CA LYS A 371 10.39 -1.63 32.98
C LYS A 371 10.73 -2.94 32.27
N THR A 372 10.74 -2.89 30.95
CA THR A 372 11.28 -3.92 30.04
C THR A 372 12.81 -3.88 29.97
N TYR A 373 13.43 -4.95 29.47
CA TYR A 373 14.86 -4.96 29.20
C TYR A 373 15.30 -3.89 28.19
N ALA A 374 14.48 -3.52 27.20
CA ALA A 374 14.76 -2.36 26.35
C ALA A 374 14.84 -1.04 27.15
N GLU A 375 13.91 -0.82 28.08
CA GLU A 375 13.89 0.39 28.91
C GLU A 375 15.07 0.44 29.90
N ILE A 376 15.50 -0.71 30.42
CA ILE A 376 16.65 -0.83 31.34
C ILE A 376 17.97 -0.66 30.59
N LEU A 377 18.17 -1.40 29.50
CA LEU A 377 19.45 -1.45 28.76
C LEU A 377 19.78 -0.09 28.13
N PHE A 378 18.79 0.57 27.51
CA PHE A 378 18.96 1.83 26.79
C PHE A 378 18.52 3.07 27.60
N GLU A 379 18.29 2.94 28.91
CA GLU A 379 18.02 4.06 29.85
C GLU A 379 16.80 4.92 29.44
N LEU A 380 15.72 4.27 28.97
CA LEU A 380 14.57 4.92 28.35
C LEU A 380 13.58 5.44 29.40
N GLU A 381 13.96 6.46 30.15
CA GLU A 381 13.11 7.02 31.21
C GLU A 381 11.85 7.72 30.67
N THR A 382 11.97 8.61 29.67
CA THR A 382 10.83 9.40 29.18
C THR A 382 10.19 8.84 27.90
N ILE A 383 8.96 9.28 27.62
CA ILE A 383 8.27 8.99 26.34
C ILE A 383 9.09 9.50 25.15
N SER A 384 9.76 10.65 25.29
CA SER A 384 10.62 11.23 24.24
C SER A 384 11.82 10.33 23.93
N ASP A 385 12.41 9.69 24.94
CA ASP A 385 13.55 8.79 24.76
C ASP A 385 13.11 7.48 24.11
N LYS A 386 11.96 6.92 24.54
CA LYS A 386 11.34 5.75 23.91
C LYS A 386 11.01 6.01 22.43
N ILE A 387 10.49 7.19 22.08
CA ILE A 387 10.25 7.58 20.68
C ILE A 387 11.56 7.76 19.91
N ARG A 388 12.60 8.35 20.51
CA ARG A 388 13.92 8.55 19.87
C ARG A 388 14.59 7.20 19.58
N TRP A 389 14.63 6.32 20.58
CA TRP A 389 15.19 4.98 20.46
C TRP A 389 14.42 4.12 19.47
N PHE A 390 13.08 4.11 19.52
CA PHE A 390 12.26 3.33 18.60
C PHE A 390 12.42 3.79 17.15
N LYS A 391 12.57 5.10 16.90
CA LYS A 391 12.94 5.61 15.57
C LYS A 391 14.28 5.07 15.11
N GLY A 392 15.33 5.17 15.92
CA GLY A 392 16.66 4.62 15.58
C GLY A 392 16.65 3.10 15.36
N TYR A 393 15.87 2.36 16.16
CA TYR A 393 15.65 0.92 15.99
C TYR A 393 15.00 0.60 14.64
N ILE A 394 13.95 1.33 14.26
CA ILE A 394 13.21 1.12 13.00
C ILE A 394 13.99 1.62 11.77
N GLU A 395 14.68 2.76 11.87
CA GLU A 395 15.61 3.29 10.85
C GLU A 395 16.80 2.35 10.65
N CYS A 396 17.21 1.60 11.68
CA CYS A 396 18.11 0.48 11.52
C CYS A 396 17.42 -0.72 10.85
N LEU A 397 16.33 -1.24 11.42
CA LEU A 397 15.72 -2.52 11.01
C LEU A 397 15.21 -2.53 9.57
N LEU A 398 14.36 -1.55 9.20
CA LEU A 398 13.59 -1.63 7.96
C LEU A 398 14.47 -1.69 6.70
N PRO A 399 15.54 -0.89 6.53
CA PRO A 399 16.40 -1.01 5.35
C PRO A 399 17.07 -2.38 5.21
N ARG A 400 17.47 -3.02 6.31
CA ARG A 400 18.12 -4.34 6.27
C ARG A 400 17.12 -5.43 5.91
N ALA A 401 15.95 -5.37 6.52
CA ALA A 401 14.88 -6.34 6.30
C ALA A 401 14.24 -6.22 4.90
N LEU A 402 14.16 -5.01 4.34
CA LEU A 402 13.49 -4.75 3.06
C LEU A 402 14.40 -4.73 1.84
N ASN A 403 15.71 -4.49 1.96
CA ASN A 403 16.58 -4.47 0.78
C ASN A 403 16.57 -5.83 0.03
N PRO A 404 16.68 -6.99 0.71
CA PRO A 404 16.66 -8.29 0.03
C PRO A 404 15.30 -8.62 -0.59
N LEU A 405 14.20 -8.27 0.07
CA LEU A 405 12.84 -8.46 -0.47
C LEU A 405 12.62 -7.59 -1.71
N ARG A 406 12.99 -6.31 -1.63
CA ARG A 406 12.77 -5.32 -2.70
C ARG A 406 13.70 -5.52 -3.91
N ARG A 407 14.92 -6.03 -3.70
CA ARG A 407 15.94 -6.18 -4.74
C ARG A 407 16.00 -7.59 -5.32
N TYR A 408 15.89 -8.61 -4.49
CA TYR A 408 16.10 -10.02 -4.86
C TYR A 408 14.85 -10.88 -4.60
N GLY A 409 13.73 -10.31 -4.16
CA GLY A 409 12.53 -11.10 -3.83
C GLY A 409 12.70 -12.04 -2.64
N VAL A 410 13.66 -11.78 -1.73
CA VAL A 410 13.94 -12.63 -0.56
C VAL A 410 13.32 -12.04 0.71
N GLY A 411 12.27 -12.68 1.21
CA GLY A 411 11.62 -12.34 2.47
C GLY A 411 12.15 -13.19 3.64
N PHE A 412 12.39 -12.56 4.79
CA PHE A 412 12.74 -13.21 6.05
C PHE A 412 11.65 -13.02 7.11
N GLU A 413 11.36 -14.06 7.88
CA GLU A 413 10.47 -13.96 9.05
C GLU A 413 11.19 -13.21 10.20
N PHE A 414 11.13 -11.87 10.18
CA PHE A 414 11.64 -10.95 11.22
C PHE A 414 10.87 -11.00 12.56
N HIS A 415 10.41 -12.19 12.95
CA HIS A 415 9.87 -12.46 14.27
C HIS A 415 10.91 -12.18 15.36
N ALA A 416 10.45 -11.72 16.54
CA ALA A 416 11.31 -11.35 17.66
C ALA A 416 12.21 -12.50 18.19
N GLN A 417 11.83 -13.76 18.00
CA GLN A 417 12.65 -14.93 18.36
C GLN A 417 13.65 -15.32 17.25
N ASN A 418 13.37 -14.95 15.99
CA ASN A 418 14.19 -15.23 14.81
C ASN A 418 15.15 -14.08 14.49
N SER A 419 15.01 -12.95 15.20
CA SER A 419 15.81 -11.74 15.05
C SER A 419 16.61 -11.46 16.31
N LEU A 420 17.90 -11.14 16.15
CA LEU A 420 18.78 -10.64 17.19
C LEU A 420 19.23 -9.24 16.81
N VAL A 421 19.21 -8.29 17.75
CA VAL A 421 19.79 -6.97 17.55
C VAL A 421 21.27 -7.00 17.91
N ARG A 422 22.10 -6.36 17.09
CA ARG A 422 23.54 -6.15 17.35
C ARG A 422 23.71 -4.82 18.06
N VAL A 423 24.27 -4.81 19.28
CA VAL A 423 24.43 -3.61 20.11
C VAL A 423 25.90 -3.42 20.47
N CYS A 424 26.47 -2.24 20.21
CA CYS A 424 27.85 -1.92 20.61
C CYS A 424 27.94 -1.79 22.14
N LYS A 425 28.89 -2.50 22.77
CA LYS A 425 29.00 -2.57 24.23
C LYS A 425 29.36 -1.23 24.88
N GLU A 426 30.24 -0.45 24.25
CA GLU A 426 30.69 0.85 24.77
C GLU A 426 29.63 1.96 24.67
N THR A 427 28.91 2.01 23.53
CA THR A 427 28.05 3.15 23.17
C THR A 427 26.55 2.87 23.30
N LYS A 428 26.17 1.60 23.51
CA LYS A 428 24.79 1.10 23.42
C LYS A 428 24.11 1.41 22.08
N ALA A 429 24.87 1.78 21.04
CA ALA A 429 24.33 2.04 19.71
C ALA A 429 23.93 0.72 19.03
N ILE A 430 22.78 0.73 18.35
CA ILE A 430 22.37 -0.40 17.49
C ILE A 430 23.24 -0.38 16.23
N LYS A 431 23.87 -1.51 15.92
CA LYS A 431 24.86 -1.69 14.85
C LYS A 431 24.34 -2.44 13.63
N GLY A 432 23.18 -3.08 13.76
CA GLY A 432 22.55 -3.91 12.75
C GLY A 432 21.72 -5.02 13.41
N PHE A 433 21.45 -6.07 12.65
CA PHE A 433 20.69 -7.23 13.10
C PHE A 433 21.35 -8.53 12.64
N ALA A 434 20.95 -9.65 13.25
CA ALA A 434 21.23 -10.99 12.77
C ALA A 434 19.93 -11.81 12.73
N ILE A 435 19.72 -12.63 11.70
CA ILE A 435 18.53 -13.47 11.53
C ILE A 435 18.84 -14.96 11.51
N ARG A 436 17.84 -15.78 11.87
CA ARG A 436 17.93 -17.25 11.96
C ARG A 436 16.61 -17.94 11.62
N ASP A 437 16.65 -19.27 11.58
CA ASP A 437 15.58 -20.19 11.16
C ASP A 437 15.25 -20.08 9.67
N LEU A 438 16.16 -20.58 8.83
CA LEU A 438 16.12 -20.40 7.37
C LEU A 438 14.91 -21.09 6.71
N ALA A 439 14.22 -21.99 7.41
CA ALA A 439 12.96 -22.60 6.97
C ALA A 439 11.79 -21.59 6.86
N GLY A 440 11.90 -20.42 7.51
CA GLY A 440 10.94 -19.31 7.37
C GLY A 440 11.18 -18.40 6.16
N VAL A 441 12.26 -18.62 5.40
CA VAL A 441 12.62 -17.77 4.25
C VAL A 441 11.75 -18.08 3.04
N LYS A 442 11.28 -17.02 2.38
CA LYS A 442 10.49 -17.05 1.14
C LYS A 442 11.26 -16.35 0.02
N ILE A 443 11.14 -16.88 -1.20
CA ILE A 443 12.00 -16.52 -2.34
C ILE A 443 11.18 -16.33 -3.62
N HIS A 444 11.28 -15.18 -4.30
CA HIS A 444 10.72 -15.03 -5.65
C HIS A 444 11.67 -15.68 -6.68
N ARG A 445 11.24 -16.77 -7.31
CA ARG A 445 12.06 -17.44 -8.32
C ARG A 445 12.40 -16.52 -9.50
N PRO A 446 11.42 -15.87 -10.18
CA PRO A 446 11.71 -15.04 -11.36
C PRO A 446 12.71 -13.90 -11.10
N THR A 447 12.63 -13.22 -9.95
CA THR A 447 13.53 -12.10 -9.63
C THR A 447 14.96 -12.54 -9.30
N LEU A 448 15.15 -13.75 -8.76
CA LEU A 448 16.49 -14.28 -8.49
C LEU A 448 17.15 -14.91 -9.72
N GLU A 449 16.36 -15.57 -10.56
CA GLU A 449 16.82 -16.06 -11.87
C GLU A 449 17.20 -14.89 -12.80
N GLU A 450 16.45 -13.78 -12.78
CA GLU A 450 16.81 -12.52 -13.46
C GLU A 450 18.15 -11.94 -12.95
N HIS A 451 18.47 -12.13 -11.66
CA HIS A 451 19.76 -11.76 -11.07
C HIS A 451 20.87 -12.84 -11.26
N GLY A 452 20.61 -13.91 -12.01
CA GLY A 452 21.58 -14.95 -12.32
C GLY A 452 21.86 -15.97 -11.20
N PHE A 453 20.93 -16.13 -10.25
CA PHE A 453 21.03 -17.14 -9.19
C PHE A 453 20.22 -18.40 -9.55
N ASP A 454 20.85 -19.56 -9.40
CA ASP A 454 20.16 -20.85 -9.41
C ASP A 454 19.43 -21.08 -8.09
N VAL A 455 18.15 -21.47 -8.18
CA VAL A 455 17.28 -21.77 -7.03
C VAL A 455 16.68 -23.19 -7.11
N SER A 456 17.21 -24.06 -7.97
CA SER A 456 16.74 -25.43 -8.20
C SER A 456 16.68 -26.27 -6.91
N ASP A 457 17.68 -26.15 -6.03
CA ASP A 457 17.71 -26.86 -4.74
C ASP A 457 16.73 -26.29 -3.69
N LEU A 458 16.04 -25.19 -3.98
CA LEU A 458 15.30 -24.38 -3.01
C LEU A 458 13.77 -24.40 -3.22
N PHE A 459 13.24 -25.33 -4.04
CA PHE A 459 11.82 -25.38 -4.43
C PHE A 459 10.81 -25.13 -3.30
N ALA A 460 11.02 -25.67 -2.09
CA ALA A 460 10.13 -25.53 -0.93
C ALA A 460 10.04 -24.10 -0.34
N SER A 461 11.02 -23.24 -0.64
CA SER A 461 11.05 -21.82 -0.27
C SER A 461 10.73 -20.88 -1.43
N THR A 462 10.75 -21.36 -2.68
CA THR A 462 10.47 -20.55 -3.87
C THR A 462 8.98 -20.42 -4.18
N THR A 463 8.60 -19.27 -4.73
CA THR A 463 7.31 -19.04 -5.41
C THR A 463 7.54 -18.25 -6.70
N ASP A 464 6.69 -18.50 -7.70
CA ASP A 464 6.61 -17.72 -8.95
C ASP A 464 5.65 -16.53 -8.85
N ASN A 465 4.99 -16.38 -7.70
CA ASN A 465 3.97 -15.38 -7.44
C ASN A 465 4.48 -14.33 -6.45
N LEU A 466 4.78 -13.12 -6.93
CA LEU A 466 5.26 -12.03 -6.08
C LEU A 466 4.27 -11.65 -4.96
N HIS A 467 2.98 -11.97 -5.11
CA HIS A 467 1.98 -11.75 -4.06
C HIS A 467 2.24 -12.67 -2.84
N GLU A 468 2.69 -13.91 -3.01
CA GLU A 468 3.01 -14.82 -1.89
C GLU A 468 4.21 -14.37 -1.03
N LEU A 469 4.86 -13.26 -1.41
CA LEU A 469 5.93 -12.58 -0.69
C LEU A 469 5.57 -11.20 -0.18
N CYS A 470 4.54 -10.57 -0.74
CA CYS A 470 4.36 -9.12 -0.67
C CYS A 470 2.89 -8.67 -0.80
N ASP A 471 1.92 -9.58 -0.66
CA ASP A 471 0.51 -9.21 -0.84
C ASP A 471 0.10 -8.12 0.15
N ARG A 472 -0.62 -7.12 -0.37
CA ARG A 472 -1.14 -5.95 0.37
C ARG A 472 -0.13 -5.22 1.26
N GLU A 473 1.01 -4.89 0.65
CA GLU A 473 2.07 -4.01 1.14
C GLU A 473 3.06 -4.63 2.16
N ILE A 474 4.28 -4.08 2.14
CA ILE A 474 5.38 -4.32 3.10
C ILE A 474 4.93 -4.39 4.57
N TYR A 475 3.92 -3.60 4.95
CA TYR A 475 3.34 -3.60 6.29
C TYR A 475 2.74 -4.96 6.66
N GLU A 476 1.98 -5.58 5.75
CA GLU A 476 1.32 -6.86 6.02
C GLU A 476 2.33 -7.99 6.09
N TYR A 477 3.41 -7.94 5.30
CA TYR A 477 4.54 -8.85 5.46
C TYR A 477 5.11 -8.80 6.89
N PHE A 478 5.45 -7.63 7.43
CA PHE A 478 5.98 -7.54 8.80
C PHE A 478 4.97 -7.93 9.90
N LEU A 479 3.67 -7.79 9.66
CA LEU A 479 2.70 -7.79 10.76
C LEU A 479 1.74 -8.98 10.72
N LYS A 480 1.26 -9.39 9.54
CA LYS A 480 0.65 -10.71 9.34
C LYS A 480 1.75 -11.78 9.35
N GLU A 481 2.71 -11.73 8.42
CA GLU A 481 3.70 -12.81 8.28
C GLU A 481 4.82 -12.81 9.33
N THR A 482 5.26 -11.67 9.88
CA THR A 482 6.26 -11.65 10.97
C THR A 482 5.67 -11.48 12.39
N MET A 483 4.41 -11.93 12.55
CA MET A 483 3.81 -12.60 13.74
C MET A 483 2.81 -11.88 14.67
N PRO A 484 2.76 -10.54 14.88
CA PRO A 484 1.82 -9.99 15.87
C PRO A 484 0.33 -10.23 15.54
N PHE A 485 -0.01 -10.47 14.27
CA PHE A 485 -1.39 -10.61 13.79
C PHE A 485 -1.74 -11.96 13.13
N LYS A 486 -0.92 -13.02 13.27
CA LYS A 486 -1.32 -14.37 12.80
C LYS A 486 -2.55 -14.87 13.58
N CYS A 487 -3.50 -15.49 12.88
CA CYS A 487 -4.75 -15.99 13.46
C CYS A 487 -4.54 -17.34 14.18
N PHE A 488 -3.79 -17.33 15.29
CA PHE A 488 -3.37 -18.53 16.00
C PHE A 488 -4.51 -19.41 16.52
N LEU A 489 -5.68 -18.85 16.89
CA LEU A 489 -6.84 -19.66 17.29
C LEU A 489 -7.46 -20.35 16.08
N LYS A 490 -7.73 -19.63 14.98
CA LYS A 490 -8.25 -20.18 13.72
C LYS A 490 -7.34 -21.27 13.16
N ILE A 491 -6.03 -21.00 13.10
CA ILE A 491 -5.01 -21.96 12.70
C ILE A 491 -5.07 -23.22 13.60
N ARG A 492 -5.23 -23.06 14.92
CA ARG A 492 -5.32 -24.21 15.84
C ARG A 492 -6.63 -25.01 15.71
N ILE A 493 -7.75 -24.34 15.42
CA ILE A 493 -9.07 -24.96 15.22
C ILE A 493 -9.08 -25.78 13.92
N GLU A 494 -8.51 -25.24 12.84
CA GLU A 494 -8.44 -25.91 11.52
C GLU A 494 -7.34 -27.00 11.47
N ALA A 495 -6.33 -26.93 12.34
CA ALA A 495 -5.30 -27.95 12.50
C ALA A 495 -5.76 -29.15 13.36
N THR A 496 -6.70 -29.93 12.84
CA THR A 496 -6.92 -31.31 13.32
C THR A 496 -5.65 -32.15 13.10
N PHE A 497 -5.34 -33.06 14.01
CA PHE A 497 -4.11 -33.87 13.98
C PHE A 497 -3.86 -34.54 12.61
N GLU A 498 -2.58 -34.72 12.30
CA GLU A 498 -2.01 -35.22 11.02
C GLU A 498 -2.01 -34.28 9.81
N LYS A 499 -2.87 -33.24 9.74
CA LYS A 499 -2.85 -32.31 8.59
C LYS A 499 -1.99 -31.06 8.82
N SER A 500 -1.33 -30.62 7.76
CA SER A 500 -0.39 -29.49 7.79
C SER A 500 -1.06 -28.20 8.23
N VAL A 501 -0.43 -27.50 9.18
CA VAL A 501 -0.80 -26.15 9.63
C VAL A 501 -0.92 -25.22 8.41
N LYS A 502 -2.16 -24.94 7.98
CA LYS A 502 -2.43 -23.96 6.93
C LYS A 502 -2.41 -22.58 7.58
N ILE A 503 -1.69 -21.63 6.98
CA ILE A 503 -1.85 -20.21 7.35
C ILE A 503 -3.25 -19.80 6.88
N VAL A 504 -3.99 -19.10 7.73
CA VAL A 504 -5.37 -18.70 7.42
C VAL A 504 -5.60 -17.26 7.82
N ASP A 505 -5.86 -16.42 6.83
CA ASP A 505 -5.76 -14.98 6.97
C ASP A 505 -7.03 -14.34 7.55
N SER A 506 -6.86 -13.07 7.94
CA SER A 506 -7.94 -12.12 8.16
C SER A 506 -7.51 -10.73 7.65
N ASP A 507 -8.46 -9.96 7.14
CA ASP A 507 -8.19 -8.58 6.72
C ASP A 507 -8.11 -7.66 7.94
N ILE A 508 -6.95 -7.02 8.11
CA ILE A 508 -6.58 -6.23 9.28
C ILE A 508 -6.14 -4.84 8.78
N PRO A 509 -6.82 -3.75 9.20
CA PRO A 509 -6.54 -2.42 8.69
C PRO A 509 -5.08 -1.98 8.88
N ASN A 510 -4.43 -1.70 7.76
CA ASN A 510 -3.01 -1.37 7.72
C ASN A 510 -2.75 0.07 8.24
N VAL A 511 -2.15 0.19 9.43
CA VAL A 511 -1.99 1.50 10.08
C VAL A 511 -0.90 2.39 9.46
N CYS A 512 0.04 1.83 8.70
CA CYS A 512 0.94 2.64 7.88
C CYS A 512 0.22 3.21 6.64
N ARG A 513 -0.72 2.44 6.09
CA ARG A 513 -1.69 2.83 5.05
C ARG A 513 -2.82 3.70 5.60
N THR A 514 -2.60 4.49 6.66
CA THR A 514 -3.60 5.47 7.16
C THR A 514 -3.65 6.77 6.35
N LYS A 515 -2.63 7.05 5.54
CA LYS A 515 -2.63 8.12 4.53
C LYS A 515 -2.01 7.58 3.24
N SER A 516 -2.67 7.83 2.10
CA SER A 516 -2.12 7.43 0.79
C SER A 516 -0.84 8.21 0.50
N PRO A 517 0.19 7.59 -0.14
CA PRO A 517 1.33 8.32 -0.67
C PRO A 517 0.94 9.24 -1.83
N TRP A 518 -0.15 8.91 -2.53
CA TRP A 518 -0.61 9.64 -3.72
C TRP A 518 -1.48 10.84 -3.36
N LEU A 519 -1.29 11.92 -4.13
CA LEU A 519 -1.87 13.23 -3.88
C LEU A 519 -1.45 13.83 -2.52
N ARG A 520 -0.30 13.42 -1.96
CA ARG A 520 0.37 14.13 -0.86
C ARG A 520 1.20 15.29 -1.42
N GLN A 521 1.09 16.47 -0.81
CA GLN A 521 1.98 17.60 -1.11
C GLN A 521 3.35 17.44 -0.47
N ILE A 522 4.40 17.96 -1.13
CA ILE A 522 5.76 18.01 -0.61
C ILE A 522 6.42 19.38 -0.80
N THR A 523 7.43 19.68 0.01
CA THR A 523 8.37 20.78 -0.22
C THR A 523 9.69 20.25 -0.79
N ILE A 524 10.14 20.83 -1.92
CA ILE A 524 11.41 20.48 -2.59
C ILE A 524 12.57 21.11 -1.84
N ALA A 525 12.41 22.34 -1.33
CA ALA A 525 13.36 23.01 -0.46
C ALA A 525 13.54 22.25 0.87
N GLY A 526 12.45 21.74 1.48
CA GLY A 526 12.51 20.88 2.65
C GLY A 526 13.23 19.56 2.37
N MET A 527 12.91 18.90 1.24
CA MET A 527 13.61 17.70 0.79
C MET A 527 15.11 17.95 0.59
N ARG A 528 15.50 19.05 -0.07
CA ARG A 528 16.90 19.45 -0.26
C ARG A 528 17.64 19.80 1.05
N LYS A 529 16.93 20.30 2.06
CA LYS A 529 17.49 20.63 3.39
C LYS A 529 17.63 19.39 4.31
N HIS A 530 16.76 18.39 4.16
CA HIS A 530 16.61 17.30 5.13
C HIS A 530 16.81 15.87 4.57
N GLY A 531 17.01 15.71 3.26
CA GLY A 531 17.27 14.39 2.63
C GLY A 531 16.08 13.44 2.56
N LYS A 532 14.86 13.91 2.86
CA LYS A 532 13.63 13.09 2.93
C LYS A 532 12.40 13.85 2.43
N LEU A 533 11.38 13.13 1.99
CA LEU A 533 10.10 13.71 1.58
C LEU A 533 9.35 14.25 2.81
N LEU A 534 9.11 15.56 2.83
CA LEU A 534 8.38 16.27 3.87
C LEU A 534 7.20 17.02 3.26
N SER A 535 6.06 16.99 3.96
CA SER A 535 4.94 17.88 3.66
C SER A 535 5.31 19.34 3.99
N PRO A 536 4.64 20.34 3.42
CA PRO A 536 4.92 21.74 3.71
C PRO A 536 4.76 22.11 5.19
N GLU A 537 3.81 21.53 5.90
CA GLU A 537 3.59 21.76 7.33
C GLU A 537 4.68 21.19 8.25
N GLU A 538 5.56 20.31 7.75
CA GLU A 538 6.66 19.71 8.51
C GLU A 538 7.96 20.54 8.51
N VAL A 539 7.97 21.73 7.88
CA VAL A 539 9.14 22.61 7.79
C VAL A 539 8.88 24.03 8.30
N ASP A 540 9.96 24.77 8.54
CA ASP A 540 9.91 26.16 8.99
C ASP A 540 9.25 27.09 7.94
N ALA A 541 8.55 28.13 8.40
CA ALA A 541 7.92 29.11 7.51
C ALA A 541 8.94 29.80 6.58
N GLU A 542 10.17 30.02 7.04
CA GLU A 542 11.26 30.53 6.20
C GLU A 542 11.53 29.65 4.97
N VAL A 543 11.49 28.32 5.12
CA VAL A 543 11.75 27.38 4.02
C VAL A 543 10.66 27.49 2.96
N ARG A 544 9.40 27.55 3.38
CA ARG A 544 8.26 27.76 2.48
C ARG A 544 8.28 29.13 1.81
N VAL A 545 8.63 30.20 2.53
CA VAL A 545 8.75 31.55 1.97
C VAL A 545 9.89 31.64 0.95
N LYS A 546 11.05 31.03 1.22
CA LYS A 546 12.18 30.96 0.28
C LYS A 546 11.84 30.13 -0.96
N GLU A 547 11.14 28.99 -0.81
CA GLU A 547 10.64 28.17 -1.93
C GLU A 547 9.63 28.94 -2.79
N LYS A 548 8.65 29.61 -2.17
CA LYS A 548 7.67 30.46 -2.85
C LYS A 548 8.35 31.61 -3.60
N ALA A 549 9.32 32.27 -3.00
CA ALA A 549 10.08 33.35 -3.62
C ALA A 549 10.88 32.85 -4.85
N LEU A 550 11.49 31.67 -4.77
CA LEU A 550 12.25 31.08 -5.89
C LEU A 550 11.35 30.73 -7.08
N ILE A 551 10.17 30.17 -6.84
CA ILE A 551 9.18 29.88 -7.89
C ILE A 551 8.66 31.18 -8.52
N LEU A 552 8.36 32.20 -7.71
CA LEU A 552 7.94 33.52 -8.21
C LEU A 552 9.04 34.19 -9.04
N ALA A 553 10.29 34.19 -8.55
CA ALA A 553 11.44 34.78 -9.24
C ALA A 553 11.79 34.05 -10.56
N THR A 554 11.51 32.76 -10.65
CA THR A 554 11.68 32.00 -11.90
C THR A 554 10.57 32.34 -12.89
N ASN A 555 9.32 32.47 -12.43
CA ASN A 555 8.21 32.92 -13.28
C ASN A 555 8.35 34.39 -13.72
N SER A 556 8.97 35.27 -12.93
CA SER A 556 9.20 36.67 -13.33
C SER A 556 10.35 36.84 -14.34
N LYS A 557 11.09 35.79 -14.67
CA LYS A 557 11.98 35.79 -15.86
C LYS A 557 11.19 35.62 -17.17
N THR A 558 9.96 35.13 -17.10
CA THR A 558 9.07 34.91 -18.26
C THR A 558 7.90 35.91 -18.32
N ALA A 559 7.92 37.00 -17.55
CA ALA A 559 6.84 38.00 -17.53
C ALA A 559 7.35 39.41 -17.14
N LEU A 560 6.90 40.44 -17.87
CA LEU A 560 7.30 41.84 -17.66
C LEU A 560 6.71 42.45 -16.36
N PRO A 561 7.37 43.47 -15.75
CA PRO A 561 7.09 43.86 -14.36
C PRO A 561 5.70 44.41 -14.04
N ASP A 562 5.04 45.11 -14.98
CA ASP A 562 3.81 45.88 -14.71
C ASP A 562 2.51 45.22 -15.19
N VAL A 563 2.57 43.97 -15.69
CA VAL A 563 1.40 43.32 -16.29
C VAL A 563 0.44 42.80 -15.21
N ARG A 564 -0.77 43.36 -15.12
CA ARG A 564 -1.90 42.75 -14.38
C ARG A 564 -2.63 41.74 -15.28
N PRO A 565 -2.40 40.41 -15.12
CA PRO A 565 -3.02 39.43 -16.01
C PRO A 565 -4.53 39.38 -15.80
N HIS A 566 -5.28 39.48 -16.88
CA HIS A 566 -6.73 39.35 -16.86
C HIS A 566 -7.13 37.87 -16.93
N GLY A 567 -8.01 37.44 -16.01
CA GLY A 567 -8.59 36.10 -15.95
C GLY A 567 -8.21 35.29 -14.70
N PRO A 568 -8.99 34.25 -14.34
CA PRO A 568 -8.82 33.48 -13.11
C PRO A 568 -7.54 32.61 -13.07
N ALA A 569 -6.74 32.58 -14.13
CA ALA A 569 -5.51 31.78 -14.22
C ALA A 569 -4.36 32.25 -13.30
N GLN A 570 -4.51 33.39 -12.61
CA GLN A 570 -3.62 33.82 -11.52
C GLN A 570 -4.23 33.70 -10.11
N ARG A 571 -5.27 32.88 -9.95
CA ARG A 571 -5.61 32.28 -8.64
C ARG A 571 -4.35 31.74 -7.97
N ARG A 572 -4.18 32.06 -6.68
CA ARG A 572 -2.94 31.90 -5.89
C ARG A 572 -2.24 30.57 -6.23
N ARG A 573 -1.05 30.63 -6.83
CA ARG A 573 -0.26 29.41 -7.13
C ARG A 573 0.37 28.86 -5.86
N ASN A 574 0.23 27.56 -5.66
CA ASN A 574 0.86 26.84 -4.57
C ASN A 574 2.31 26.48 -4.96
N PRO A 575 3.32 26.79 -4.13
CA PRO A 575 4.70 26.41 -4.41
C PRO A 575 5.00 24.92 -4.20
N HIS A 576 4.10 24.17 -3.55
CA HIS A 576 4.33 22.79 -3.12
C HIS A 576 3.60 21.79 -4.04
N PRO A 577 4.31 20.97 -4.85
CA PRO A 577 3.67 20.02 -5.76
C PRO A 577 3.10 18.80 -5.03
N ALA A 578 2.13 18.14 -5.66
CA ALA A 578 1.55 16.89 -5.21
C ALA A 578 2.15 15.66 -5.94
N ILE A 579 2.42 14.57 -5.21
CA ILE A 579 2.97 13.33 -5.76
C ILE A 579 1.90 12.52 -6.50
N LEU A 580 2.21 12.04 -7.71
CA LEU A 580 1.44 11.06 -8.48
C LEU A 580 2.31 9.82 -8.80
N PRO A 581 1.73 8.62 -8.97
CA PRO A 581 2.47 7.47 -9.47
C PRO A 581 2.67 7.54 -10.99
N LYS A 582 3.77 6.99 -11.52
CA LYS A 582 4.06 6.93 -12.98
C LYS A 582 2.91 6.31 -13.78
N GLN A 583 2.30 5.27 -13.22
CA GLN A 583 1.16 4.54 -13.79
C GLN A 583 -0.09 5.41 -13.99
N PHE A 584 -0.26 6.51 -13.23
CA PHE A 584 -1.39 7.43 -13.42
C PHE A 584 -1.29 8.18 -14.76
N ILE A 585 -0.09 8.64 -15.11
CA ILE A 585 0.16 9.33 -16.39
C ILE A 585 0.03 8.34 -17.56
N GLN A 586 0.61 7.14 -17.43
CA GLN A 586 0.53 6.10 -18.46
C GLN A 586 -0.93 5.66 -18.74
N ARG A 587 -1.77 5.57 -17.70
CA ARG A 587 -3.21 5.30 -17.85
C ARG A 587 -3.96 6.46 -18.52
N LEU A 588 -3.61 7.72 -18.24
CA LEU A 588 -4.17 8.89 -18.93
C LEU A 588 -3.74 8.93 -20.41
N GLU A 589 -2.50 8.59 -20.74
CA GLU A 589 -2.00 8.48 -22.11
C GLU A 589 -2.77 7.38 -22.87
N THR A 590 -2.83 6.16 -22.32
CA THR A 590 -3.56 5.03 -22.94
C THR A 590 -5.06 5.31 -23.13
N PHE A 591 -5.69 5.96 -22.14
CA PHE A 591 -7.09 6.42 -22.24
C PHE A 591 -7.26 7.46 -23.33
N HIS A 592 -6.34 8.42 -23.43
CA HIS A 592 -6.41 9.47 -24.44
C HIS A 592 -6.26 8.91 -25.86
N ASP A 593 -5.34 7.98 -26.08
CA ASP A 593 -5.15 7.39 -27.42
C ASP A 593 -6.44 6.69 -27.92
N ALA A 594 -7.17 6.02 -27.02
CA ALA A 594 -8.51 5.50 -27.31
C ALA A 594 -9.54 6.62 -27.58
N LEU A 595 -9.50 7.71 -26.80
CA LEU A 595 -10.44 8.83 -26.94
C LEU A 595 -10.21 9.60 -28.26
N ALA A 596 -8.95 9.76 -28.68
CA ALA A 596 -8.60 10.36 -29.96
C ALA A 596 -9.16 9.54 -31.13
N LEU A 597 -9.00 8.22 -31.11
CA LEU A 597 -9.55 7.31 -32.13
C LEU A 597 -11.09 7.39 -32.20
N ALA A 598 -11.76 7.44 -31.05
CA ALA A 598 -13.21 7.59 -30.98
C ALA A 598 -13.69 8.94 -31.53
N LEU A 599 -13.06 10.05 -31.12
CA LEU A 599 -13.39 11.40 -31.59
C LEU A 599 -13.11 11.56 -33.10
N ASP A 600 -11.98 11.04 -33.60
CA ASP A 600 -11.64 11.06 -35.02
C ASP A 600 -12.73 10.36 -35.85
N ASN A 601 -13.10 9.14 -35.49
CA ASN A 601 -14.13 8.39 -36.23
C ASN A 601 -15.51 9.08 -36.19
N ILE A 602 -15.99 9.48 -35.00
CA ILE A 602 -17.32 10.07 -34.83
C ILE A 602 -17.44 11.40 -35.57
N ILE A 603 -16.41 12.25 -35.51
CA ILE A 603 -16.46 13.58 -36.10
C ILE A 603 -16.24 13.55 -37.63
N GLU A 604 -15.49 12.60 -38.17
CA GLU A 604 -15.34 12.45 -39.63
C GLU A 604 -16.54 11.80 -40.32
N ARG A 605 -17.37 11.02 -39.59
CA ARG A 605 -18.64 10.48 -40.12
C ARG A 605 -19.91 11.27 -39.72
N TRP A 606 -19.76 12.44 -39.08
CA TRP A 606 -20.84 13.16 -38.41
C TRP A 606 -22.10 13.44 -39.25
N TYR A 607 -21.94 13.71 -40.55
CA TYR A 607 -23.06 13.91 -41.50
C TYR A 607 -23.20 12.77 -42.53
N LYS A 608 -22.41 11.69 -42.37
CA LYS A 608 -22.25 10.60 -43.34
C LYS A 608 -22.80 9.27 -42.84
N ASP A 609 -22.84 9.05 -41.53
CA ASP A 609 -23.45 7.86 -40.92
C ASP A 609 -24.95 8.10 -40.66
N ALA A 610 -25.79 7.51 -41.52
CA ALA A 610 -27.24 7.62 -41.44
C ALA A 610 -27.87 6.69 -40.38
N ASP A 611 -27.14 5.67 -39.90
CA ASP A 611 -27.64 4.79 -38.83
C ASP A 611 -27.44 5.45 -37.46
N ALA A 612 -26.28 6.11 -37.28
CA ALA A 612 -25.90 6.74 -36.03
C ALA A 612 -26.53 8.12 -35.81
N ASP A 613 -26.91 8.84 -36.88
CA ASP A 613 -27.64 10.12 -36.89
C ASP A 613 -27.22 11.10 -35.77
N PHE A 614 -25.92 11.39 -35.72
CA PHE A 614 -25.36 12.38 -34.79
C PHE A 614 -26.04 13.77 -34.84
N PRO A 615 -26.51 14.28 -36.00
CA PRO A 615 -27.19 15.58 -36.05
C PRO A 615 -28.53 15.61 -35.31
N SER A 616 -29.27 14.50 -35.20
CA SER A 616 -30.49 14.46 -34.38
C SER A 616 -30.21 14.20 -32.90
N ARG A 617 -29.13 13.47 -32.56
CA ARG A 617 -28.70 13.22 -31.16
C ARG A 617 -28.02 14.43 -30.52
N MET A 618 -27.23 15.18 -31.29
CA MET A 618 -26.61 16.43 -30.89
C MET A 618 -26.91 17.55 -31.91
N PRO A 619 -28.16 18.05 -31.93
CA PRO A 619 -28.51 19.14 -32.83
C PRO A 619 -27.80 20.43 -32.41
N LEU A 620 -27.57 21.29 -33.40
CA LEU A 620 -26.86 22.56 -33.33
C LEU A 620 -27.77 23.68 -33.87
N ASP A 621 -27.40 24.95 -33.67
CA ASP A 621 -28.17 26.03 -34.29
C ASP A 621 -27.98 26.03 -35.82
N PRO A 622 -28.96 26.50 -36.63
CA PRO A 622 -28.89 26.39 -38.08
C PRO A 622 -27.68 27.06 -38.76
N ARG A 623 -27.04 28.06 -38.12
CA ARG A 623 -25.83 28.70 -38.68
C ARG A 623 -24.58 27.86 -38.41
N THR A 624 -24.48 27.25 -37.23
CA THR A 624 -23.40 26.32 -36.90
C THR A 624 -23.53 25.01 -37.70
N ASP A 625 -24.74 24.45 -37.79
CA ASP A 625 -25.00 23.25 -38.60
C ASP A 625 -24.71 23.49 -40.10
N GLY A 626 -25.19 24.61 -40.66
CA GLY A 626 -24.90 24.99 -42.05
C GLY A 626 -23.41 25.25 -42.34
N LEU A 627 -22.64 25.71 -41.34
CA LEU A 627 -21.19 25.82 -41.44
C LEU A 627 -20.53 24.44 -41.44
N LEU A 628 -20.90 23.55 -40.52
CA LEU A 628 -20.27 22.24 -40.38
C LEU A 628 -20.61 21.30 -41.55
N LYS A 629 -21.83 21.34 -42.08
CA LYS A 629 -22.20 20.66 -43.35
C LYS A 629 -21.40 21.17 -44.54
N TRP A 630 -21.16 22.47 -44.62
CA TRP A 630 -20.26 23.02 -45.63
C TRP A 630 -18.81 22.56 -45.41
N MET A 631 -18.34 22.47 -44.15
CA MET A 631 -17.00 21.99 -43.84
C MET A 631 -16.79 20.52 -44.18
N ASP A 632 -17.79 19.67 -43.96
CA ASP A 632 -17.74 18.25 -44.30
C ASP A 632 -17.56 18.05 -45.82
N LYS A 633 -18.46 18.64 -46.62
CA LYS A 633 -18.34 18.67 -48.10
C LYS A 633 -17.01 19.28 -48.56
N SER A 634 -16.54 20.34 -47.89
CA SER A 634 -15.25 20.98 -48.20
C SER A 634 -14.04 20.15 -47.77
N THR A 635 -14.21 19.16 -46.89
CA THR A 635 -13.16 18.19 -46.55
C THR A 635 -13.02 17.15 -47.66
N ASP A 636 -14.15 16.66 -48.20
CA ASP A 636 -14.17 15.73 -49.34
C ASP A 636 -13.65 16.39 -50.63
N GLU A 637 -13.87 17.69 -50.80
CA GLU A 637 -13.29 18.52 -51.87
C GLU A 637 -11.81 18.91 -51.62
N GLY A 638 -11.20 18.47 -50.51
CA GLY A 638 -9.80 18.75 -50.17
C GLY A 638 -9.49 20.20 -49.79
N LEU A 639 -10.51 21.05 -49.60
CA LEU A 639 -10.37 22.47 -49.24
C LEU A 639 -10.16 22.66 -47.72
N ILE A 640 -10.57 21.69 -46.92
CA ILE A 640 -10.38 21.63 -45.47
C ILE A 640 -9.67 20.32 -45.13
N ARG A 641 -8.79 20.36 -44.12
CA ARG A 641 -8.05 19.18 -43.67
C ARG A 641 -9.01 18.17 -43.02
N PRO A 642 -8.75 16.85 -43.12
CA PRO A 642 -9.42 15.84 -42.28
C PRO A 642 -9.32 16.22 -40.81
N TYR A 643 -10.33 15.86 -40.01
CA TYR A 643 -10.33 16.18 -38.57
C TYR A 643 -9.22 15.41 -37.84
N LYS A 644 -8.99 14.17 -38.28
CA LYS A 644 -7.90 13.31 -37.86
C LYS A 644 -6.55 14.01 -38.01
N PHE A 645 -5.76 13.97 -36.94
CA PHE A 645 -4.49 14.68 -36.77
C PHE A 645 -4.55 16.23 -36.87
N HIS A 646 -5.74 16.85 -36.89
CA HIS A 646 -5.89 18.31 -37.00
C HIS A 646 -6.83 18.93 -35.96
N GLN A 647 -7.22 18.14 -34.94
CA GLN A 647 -8.12 18.50 -33.85
C GLN A 647 -7.81 19.85 -33.17
N GLY A 648 -6.56 20.32 -33.22
CA GLY A 648 -6.11 21.53 -32.52
C GLY A 648 -5.79 21.25 -31.06
N ASN A 649 -6.24 22.15 -30.17
CA ASN A 649 -5.98 22.11 -28.73
C ASN A 649 -7.23 21.68 -27.96
N LEU A 650 -7.19 20.47 -27.39
CA LEU A 650 -8.22 19.98 -26.48
C LEU A 650 -7.64 19.91 -25.06
N ARG A 651 -8.43 20.36 -24.07
CA ARG A 651 -8.09 20.20 -22.65
C ARG A 651 -9.20 19.45 -21.90
N PRO A 652 -9.09 18.13 -21.67
CA PRO A 652 -10.06 17.40 -20.87
C PRO A 652 -9.82 17.62 -19.37
N ASP A 653 -10.91 17.75 -18.62
CA ASP A 653 -10.90 18.08 -17.18
C ASP A 653 -11.18 16.82 -16.32
N ILE A 654 -10.29 16.58 -15.36
CA ILE A 654 -10.12 15.33 -14.60
C ILE A 654 -10.76 15.43 -13.20
N LEU A 655 -11.62 14.47 -12.87
CA LEU A 655 -12.10 14.21 -11.51
C LEU A 655 -11.38 13.01 -10.89
N ILE A 656 -11.12 13.04 -9.58
CA ILE A 656 -10.62 11.89 -8.80
C ILE A 656 -11.74 11.42 -7.86
N PRO A 657 -12.42 10.30 -8.15
CA PRO A 657 -13.41 9.73 -7.24
C PRO A 657 -12.76 9.14 -5.98
N VAL A 658 -13.59 8.89 -4.95
CA VAL A 658 -13.23 8.03 -3.82
C VAL A 658 -13.19 6.57 -4.28
N THR A 659 -12.15 5.85 -3.88
CA THR A 659 -12.03 4.38 -3.95
C THR A 659 -12.26 3.81 -2.55
N GLU A 660 -12.75 2.56 -2.45
CA GLU A 660 -12.98 1.87 -1.18
C GLU A 660 -11.67 1.75 -0.40
N ASP A 661 -10.63 1.21 -1.04
CA ASP A 661 -9.24 1.40 -0.64
C ASP A 661 -8.78 2.81 -1.02
N GLY A 662 -8.93 3.76 -0.09
CA GLY A 662 -8.55 5.18 -0.27
C GLY A 662 -7.05 5.46 -0.49
N HIS A 663 -6.25 4.41 -0.70
CA HIS A 663 -4.80 4.41 -0.66
C HIS A 663 -4.14 4.04 -2.00
N ASP A 664 -4.91 3.38 -2.88
CA ASP A 664 -4.51 2.94 -4.21
C ASP A 664 -4.13 4.07 -5.16
N ILE A 665 -3.51 3.67 -6.28
CA ILE A 665 -3.26 4.52 -7.46
C ILE A 665 -4.58 5.24 -7.81
N PRO A 666 -4.60 6.60 -7.83
CA PRO A 666 -5.84 7.34 -8.06
C PRO A 666 -6.53 6.92 -9.36
N GLN A 667 -7.80 6.51 -9.29
CA GLN A 667 -8.64 6.44 -10.48
C GLN A 667 -8.96 7.87 -10.97
N PHE A 668 -9.36 8.00 -12.24
CA PHE A 668 -9.86 9.25 -12.79
C PHE A 668 -11.19 9.07 -13.51
N ARG A 669 -11.94 10.15 -13.66
CA ARG A 669 -13.10 10.29 -14.56
C ARG A 669 -13.02 11.62 -15.30
N ILE A 670 -13.14 11.62 -16.62
CA ILE A 670 -13.16 12.83 -17.46
C ILE A 670 -14.60 13.34 -17.55
N CYS A 671 -14.79 14.64 -17.27
CA CYS A 671 -16.13 15.20 -17.06
C CYS A 671 -16.54 16.37 -17.97
N GLU A 672 -15.59 16.96 -18.69
CA GLU A 672 -15.79 17.79 -19.89
C GLU A 672 -14.51 17.84 -20.73
N ILE A 673 -14.63 18.20 -22.00
CA ILE A 673 -13.51 18.47 -22.92
C ILE A 673 -13.57 19.96 -23.31
N ASN A 674 -12.49 20.70 -23.12
CA ASN A 674 -12.41 22.12 -23.46
C ASN A 674 -11.64 22.33 -24.77
N GLY A 675 -12.37 22.39 -25.90
CA GLY A 675 -11.83 22.69 -27.24
C GLY A 675 -12.07 24.12 -27.74
N ARG A 676 -12.76 24.97 -26.96
CA ARG A 676 -13.22 26.32 -27.40
C ARG A 676 -12.13 27.38 -27.46
N PHE A 677 -11.04 27.23 -26.70
CA PHE A 677 -9.97 28.22 -26.64
C PHE A 677 -8.70 27.61 -27.28
N PRO A 678 -8.15 28.18 -28.37
CA PRO A 678 -7.10 27.53 -29.17
C PRO A 678 -5.78 27.31 -28.42
N ILE A 679 -5.60 27.93 -27.26
CA ILE A 679 -4.37 27.83 -26.45
C ILE A 679 -4.66 27.35 -25.00
N SER A 680 -5.92 27.40 -24.52
CA SER A 680 -6.35 26.89 -23.20
C SER A 680 -5.41 27.17 -21.99
N PHE A 681 -4.70 28.30 -22.01
CA PHE A 681 -3.65 28.72 -21.05
C PHE A 681 -2.40 27.80 -20.97
N LEU A 682 -2.17 26.94 -21.96
CA LEU A 682 -1.05 25.98 -22.04
C LEU A 682 0.33 26.61 -21.78
N HIS A 683 0.59 27.82 -22.32
CA HIS A 683 1.86 28.52 -22.10
C HIS A 683 2.15 28.83 -20.61
N PHE A 684 1.14 29.18 -19.81
CA PHE A 684 1.32 29.38 -18.37
C PHE A 684 1.59 28.08 -17.60
N VAL A 685 1.09 26.95 -18.12
CA VAL A 685 1.37 25.61 -17.57
C VAL A 685 2.80 25.21 -17.90
N GLY A 686 3.28 25.50 -19.13
CA GLY A 686 4.69 25.38 -19.53
C GLY A 686 5.62 26.11 -18.55
N SER A 687 5.42 27.42 -18.34
CA SER A 687 6.26 28.22 -17.42
C SER A 687 6.19 27.76 -15.97
N ALA A 688 5.05 27.18 -15.55
CA ALA A 688 4.90 26.63 -14.21
C ALA A 688 5.69 25.32 -14.03
N TYR A 689 5.69 24.42 -15.03
CA TYR A 689 6.50 23.19 -15.01
C TYR A 689 7.99 23.44 -15.27
N GLU A 690 8.34 24.48 -16.04
CA GLU A 690 9.71 24.99 -16.18
C GLU A 690 10.23 25.49 -14.83
N ALA A 691 9.47 26.36 -14.15
CA ALA A 691 9.83 26.86 -12.83
C ALA A 691 9.96 25.74 -11.79
N LEU A 692 9.11 24.70 -11.86
CA LEU A 692 9.20 23.50 -11.02
C LEU A 692 10.47 22.68 -11.29
N ALA A 693 10.84 22.49 -12.56
CA ALA A 693 12.07 21.80 -12.95
C ALA A 693 13.33 22.57 -12.50
N GLY A 694 13.30 23.90 -12.60
CA GLY A 694 14.39 24.80 -12.18
C GLY A 694 14.71 24.78 -10.68
N LEU A 695 13.87 24.16 -9.83
CA LEU A 695 14.15 24.00 -8.40
C LEU A 695 15.21 22.94 -8.08
N GLY A 696 15.60 22.11 -9.05
CA GLY A 696 16.59 21.04 -8.85
C GLY A 696 16.04 19.92 -7.97
N LEU A 697 15.29 19.00 -8.58
CA LEU A 697 14.90 17.74 -7.94
C LEU A 697 16.13 16.82 -7.85
N ASN A 698 16.91 16.98 -6.76
CA ASN A 698 18.12 16.20 -6.49
C ASN A 698 17.82 14.74 -6.05
N THR A 699 16.96 14.03 -6.78
CA THR A 699 16.63 12.61 -6.55
C THR A 699 16.17 11.96 -7.85
N PRO A 700 16.59 10.71 -8.17
CA PRO A 700 16.11 10.00 -9.35
C PRO A 700 14.61 9.65 -9.26
N LEU A 701 14.08 9.56 -8.03
CA LEU A 701 12.72 9.10 -7.72
C LEU A 701 11.62 10.11 -8.08
N LEU A 702 11.92 11.40 -8.21
CA LEU A 702 10.93 12.44 -8.48
C LEU A 702 11.28 13.25 -9.71
N ARG A 703 10.33 13.37 -10.63
CA ARG A 703 10.41 14.21 -11.84
C ARG A 703 9.17 15.09 -11.94
N PRO A 704 9.20 16.26 -12.60
CA PRO A 704 7.98 17.01 -12.87
C PRO A 704 6.98 16.14 -13.64
N ALA A 705 5.68 16.25 -13.34
CA ALA A 705 4.66 15.41 -14.00
C ALA A 705 4.44 15.74 -15.49
N THR A 706 5.08 16.78 -16.00
CA THR A 706 5.00 17.21 -17.40
C THR A 706 6.31 17.87 -17.81
N ASP A 707 6.76 17.54 -19.01
CA ASP A 707 7.86 18.27 -19.65
C ASP A 707 7.35 19.59 -20.23
N HIS A 708 7.94 20.69 -19.79
CA HIS A 708 7.65 22.03 -20.27
C HIS A 708 8.14 22.23 -21.72
N LYS A 709 9.19 21.53 -22.14
CA LYS A 709 9.69 21.62 -23.53
C LYS A 709 8.70 21.01 -24.50
N LYS A 710 8.26 19.77 -24.25
CA LYS A 710 7.17 19.12 -25.00
C LYS A 710 5.90 19.99 -25.07
N LEU A 711 5.49 20.65 -23.97
CA LEU A 711 4.38 21.62 -23.99
C LEU A 711 4.63 22.79 -24.96
N TYR A 712 5.80 23.43 -24.87
CA TYR A 712 6.13 24.54 -25.76
C TYR A 712 6.31 24.11 -27.21
N ASP A 713 6.94 22.98 -27.48
CA ASP A 713 7.18 22.46 -28.82
C ASP A 713 5.86 22.15 -29.52
N SER A 714 4.94 21.44 -28.86
CA SER A 714 3.62 21.16 -29.42
C SER A 714 2.71 22.39 -29.55
N LEU A 715 2.95 23.49 -28.81
CA LEU A 715 2.27 24.75 -29.08
C LEU A 715 2.57 25.28 -30.50
N PHE A 716 3.77 25.03 -31.01
CA PHE A 716 4.18 25.37 -32.39
C PHE A 716 3.85 24.28 -33.42
N GLU A 717 3.27 23.13 -33.03
CA GLU A 717 2.65 22.16 -33.97
C GLU A 717 1.28 22.64 -34.50
N LEU A 718 0.64 23.61 -33.83
CA LEU A 718 -0.69 24.11 -34.22
C LEU A 718 -0.67 24.99 -35.48
N PHE A 719 0.43 25.71 -35.73
CA PHE A 719 0.56 26.71 -36.78
C PHE A 719 1.96 26.71 -37.38
N ASN A 720 2.10 27.09 -38.65
CA ASN A 720 3.41 27.23 -39.27
C ASN A 720 4.13 28.48 -38.73
N PRO A 721 5.26 28.36 -38.01
CA PRO A 721 5.95 29.49 -37.37
C PRO A 721 6.68 30.42 -38.35
N ALA A 722 6.81 30.04 -39.63
CA ALA A 722 7.47 30.87 -40.65
C ALA A 722 6.58 31.99 -41.21
N PHE A 723 5.32 32.10 -40.78
CA PHE A 723 4.38 33.15 -41.21
C PHE A 723 3.98 34.10 -40.06
N PRO A 724 3.66 35.38 -40.35
CA PRO A 724 3.23 36.33 -39.31
C PRO A 724 1.92 35.93 -38.62
N ILE A 725 1.98 35.74 -37.30
CA ILE A 725 0.87 35.24 -36.47
C ILE A 725 -0.06 36.38 -36.05
N HIS A 726 -1.36 36.18 -36.24
CA HIS A 726 -2.41 37.17 -35.98
C HIS A 726 -3.48 36.62 -35.01
N PHE A 727 -3.61 37.25 -33.84
CA PHE A 727 -4.63 36.94 -32.84
C PHE A 727 -5.90 37.75 -33.09
N VAL A 728 -6.90 37.12 -33.71
CA VAL A 728 -8.23 37.70 -33.90
C VAL A 728 -8.99 37.70 -32.56
N ARG A 729 -9.27 38.88 -32.00
CA ARG A 729 -10.03 39.03 -30.74
C ARG A 729 -10.91 40.28 -30.69
N GLU A 730 -12.08 40.14 -30.07
CA GLU A 730 -13.05 41.22 -29.89
C GLU A 730 -12.97 41.84 -28.48
N THR A 731 -12.70 41.03 -27.45
CA THR A 731 -12.62 41.46 -26.04
C THR A 731 -11.19 41.77 -25.59
N SER A 732 -11.08 42.45 -24.45
CA SER A 732 -9.83 42.70 -23.72
C SER A 732 -9.38 41.53 -22.83
N ASP A 733 -10.07 40.38 -22.85
CA ASP A 733 -9.79 39.20 -22.01
C ASP A 733 -8.38 38.60 -22.20
N PHE A 734 -7.68 38.98 -23.26
CA PHE A 734 -6.31 38.55 -23.55
C PHE A 734 -5.40 39.76 -23.75
N SER A 735 -4.44 39.98 -22.84
CA SER A 735 -3.54 41.14 -22.92
C SER A 735 -2.54 41.03 -24.06
N MET A 736 -2.09 42.19 -24.57
CA MET A 736 -0.96 42.30 -25.49
C MET A 736 0.37 41.87 -24.84
N ASP A 737 0.44 41.97 -23.52
CA ASP A 737 1.61 41.69 -22.67
C ASP A 737 1.54 40.27 -22.07
N SER A 738 0.82 39.37 -22.76
CA SER A 738 0.84 37.95 -22.43
C SER A 738 2.23 37.37 -22.73
N PRO A 739 2.85 36.60 -21.81
CA PRO A 739 4.10 35.88 -22.04
C PRO A 739 4.14 35.02 -23.31
N LEU A 740 2.97 34.61 -23.80
CA LEU A 740 2.81 33.95 -25.10
C LEU A 740 3.39 34.78 -26.26
N PHE A 741 3.24 36.10 -26.25
CA PHE A 741 3.68 36.98 -27.34
C PHE A 741 5.19 37.13 -27.33
N ASP A 742 5.82 37.10 -26.15
CA ASP A 742 7.27 37.10 -25.99
C ASP A 742 7.87 35.73 -26.38
N LEU A 743 7.29 34.63 -25.90
CA LEU A 743 7.66 33.25 -26.28
C LEU A 743 7.60 33.02 -27.81
N VAL A 744 6.56 33.54 -28.47
CA VAL A 744 6.45 33.44 -29.94
C VAL A 744 7.43 34.38 -30.64
N ALA A 745 7.69 35.59 -30.11
CA ALA A 745 8.71 36.48 -30.67
C ALA A 745 10.12 35.89 -30.58
N GLU A 746 10.46 35.26 -29.46
CA GLU A 746 11.73 34.55 -29.25
C GLU A 746 11.87 33.35 -30.20
N ARG A 747 10.84 32.51 -30.30
CA ARG A 747 10.86 31.29 -31.13
C ARG A 747 10.87 31.56 -32.64
N THR A 748 10.30 32.69 -33.10
CA THR A 748 10.02 32.94 -34.53
C THR A 748 10.65 34.22 -35.10
N GLY A 749 11.21 35.08 -34.26
CA GLY A 749 11.60 36.45 -34.63
C GLY A 749 10.43 37.40 -34.89
N MET A 750 9.17 36.94 -34.80
CA MET A 750 7.97 37.71 -35.13
C MET A 750 7.02 37.81 -33.93
N ARG A 751 6.91 39.01 -33.33
CA ARG A 751 5.90 39.26 -32.29
C ARG A 751 4.49 39.19 -32.89
N PRO A 752 3.56 38.41 -32.31
CA PRO A 752 2.19 38.33 -32.82
C PRO A 752 1.45 39.66 -32.80
N ARG A 753 0.50 39.83 -33.73
CA ARG A 753 -0.34 41.04 -33.84
C ARG A 753 -1.78 40.73 -33.44
N CYS A 754 -2.44 41.59 -32.68
CA CYS A 754 -3.90 41.47 -32.49
C CYS A 754 -4.66 42.16 -33.62
N VAL A 755 -5.78 41.55 -34.02
CA VAL A 755 -6.70 42.06 -35.06
C VAL A 755 -8.13 41.96 -34.50
N ASN A 756 -8.95 42.98 -34.72
CA ASN A 756 -10.35 42.94 -34.30
C ASN A 756 -11.22 42.25 -35.40
N PRO A 757 -12.21 41.40 -35.06
CA PRO A 757 -13.13 40.80 -36.04
C PRO A 757 -13.86 41.80 -36.95
N SER A 758 -14.11 43.03 -36.48
CA SER A 758 -14.58 44.17 -37.28
C SER A 758 -13.57 44.68 -38.32
N SER A 759 -12.54 43.88 -38.64
CA SER A 759 -11.54 44.15 -39.66
C SER A 759 -11.16 42.86 -40.42
N LEU A 760 -12.16 42.14 -40.97
CA LEU A 760 -11.97 40.98 -41.86
C LEU A 760 -12.74 41.08 -43.20
N ARG A 761 -12.06 41.42 -44.32
CA ARG A 761 -12.62 41.62 -45.70
C ARG A 761 -12.84 40.23 -46.24
N LEU A 762 -13.69 40.15 -47.24
CA LEU A 762 -13.34 39.35 -48.40
C LEU A 762 -13.11 40.23 -49.62
N VAL A 763 -11.97 40.03 -50.28
CA VAL A 763 -11.64 40.62 -51.59
C VAL A 763 -11.83 39.51 -52.63
N PRO A 764 -12.57 39.74 -53.73
CA PRO A 764 -12.68 38.76 -54.80
C PRO A 764 -11.31 38.37 -55.36
N ARG A 765 -11.07 37.07 -55.53
CA ARG A 765 -9.84 36.52 -56.12
C ARG A 765 -10.13 35.16 -56.76
N ASN A 766 -10.29 35.16 -58.08
CA ASN A 766 -10.63 33.98 -58.90
C ASN A 766 -9.58 32.85 -58.81
N SER A 767 -8.40 33.09 -58.23
CA SER A 767 -7.34 32.11 -58.03
C SER A 767 -7.38 31.40 -56.65
N ASN A 768 -8.51 31.42 -55.95
CA ASN A 768 -8.70 30.78 -54.65
C ASN A 768 -10.02 29.97 -54.69
N PRO A 769 -10.08 28.69 -54.27
CA PRO A 769 -11.23 27.79 -54.45
C PRO A 769 -12.64 28.35 -54.22
N ILE A 770 -12.85 29.24 -53.24
CA ILE A 770 -14.16 29.86 -52.95
C ILE A 770 -14.29 31.31 -53.47
N GLY A 771 -13.48 31.71 -54.45
CA GLY A 771 -13.60 32.99 -55.17
C GLY A 771 -13.18 34.26 -54.41
N PHE A 772 -12.78 34.15 -53.13
CA PHE A 772 -12.41 35.29 -52.28
C PHE A 772 -11.07 35.07 -51.54
N ILE A 773 -10.47 36.14 -51.01
CA ILE A 773 -9.32 36.11 -50.08
C ILE A 773 -9.53 37.07 -48.88
N LEU A 774 -9.15 36.63 -47.68
CA LEU A 774 -9.34 37.34 -46.41
C LEU A 774 -8.40 38.58 -46.26
N TYR A 775 -8.99 39.77 -46.04
CA TYR A 775 -8.35 41.11 -45.79
C TYR A 775 -9.10 41.85 -44.62
N CYS A 776 -9.61 43.11 -44.70
CA CYS A 776 -10.42 43.85 -43.65
C CYS A 776 -11.87 44.41 -43.99
N VAL A 777 -12.97 43.96 -43.32
CA VAL A 777 -14.49 44.08 -43.48
C VAL A 777 -15.21 43.64 -44.78
N TRP A 778 -16.29 42.85 -44.89
CA TRP A 778 -17.05 41.90 -44.03
C TRP A 778 -18.05 41.09 -44.93
N HIS A 779 -18.30 39.77 -44.72
CA HIS A 779 -19.37 38.94 -45.37
C HIS A 779 -19.51 37.57 -44.64
N PRO A 780 -20.64 36.82 -44.66
CA PRO A 780 -20.76 35.50 -44.01
C PRO A 780 -19.72 34.46 -44.46
N GLU A 781 -19.27 34.55 -45.72
CA GLU A 781 -18.18 33.76 -46.29
C GLU A 781 -16.83 33.90 -45.51
N MET A 782 -16.71 34.90 -44.65
CA MET A 782 -15.57 35.08 -43.75
C MET A 782 -15.41 33.92 -42.77
N VAL A 783 -16.51 33.35 -42.25
CA VAL A 783 -16.45 32.24 -41.29
C VAL A 783 -15.86 30.99 -41.95
N ARG A 784 -16.18 30.77 -43.23
CA ARG A 784 -15.59 29.73 -44.09
C ARG A 784 -14.09 29.95 -44.30
N GLN A 785 -13.66 31.20 -44.55
CA GLN A 785 -12.25 31.56 -44.70
C GLN A 785 -11.44 31.48 -43.40
N ILE A 786 -12.08 31.71 -42.25
CA ILE A 786 -11.49 31.44 -40.93
C ILE A 786 -11.37 29.94 -40.71
N ALA A 787 -12.41 29.15 -41.02
CA ALA A 787 -12.41 27.69 -40.86
C ALA A 787 -11.27 27.01 -41.65
N MET A 788 -11.08 27.34 -42.93
CA MET A 788 -9.96 26.82 -43.76
C MET A 788 -8.57 27.16 -43.19
N ARG A 789 -8.45 28.19 -42.36
CA ARG A 789 -7.18 28.69 -41.79
C ARG A 789 -7.04 28.43 -40.30
N SER A 790 -8.03 27.77 -39.67
CA SER A 790 -8.03 27.62 -38.23
C SER A 790 -7.00 26.61 -37.77
N VAL A 791 -6.22 27.02 -36.78
CA VAL A 791 -5.21 26.21 -36.09
C VAL A 791 -5.84 25.29 -35.03
N ASN A 792 -7.10 25.55 -34.70
CA ASN A 792 -7.92 24.79 -33.78
C ASN A 792 -9.23 24.45 -34.49
N ASP A 793 -9.53 23.17 -34.68
CA ASP A 793 -10.59 22.78 -35.61
C ASP A 793 -11.96 23.31 -35.15
N VAL A 794 -12.75 23.83 -36.09
CA VAL A 794 -14.08 24.37 -35.82
C VAL A 794 -15.05 23.26 -35.37
N ARG A 795 -14.82 22.01 -35.82
CA ARG A 795 -15.48 20.79 -35.30
C ARG A 795 -15.11 20.55 -33.83
N SER A 796 -13.86 20.80 -33.41
CA SER A 796 -13.47 20.73 -31.99
C SER A 796 -14.15 21.81 -31.13
N VAL A 797 -14.37 23.01 -31.69
CA VAL A 797 -15.03 24.13 -31.00
C VAL A 797 -16.52 23.89 -30.77
N PHE A 798 -17.22 23.23 -31.71
CA PHE A 798 -18.67 23.05 -31.67
C PHE A 798 -19.17 21.65 -31.33
N ILE A 799 -18.40 20.59 -31.64
CA ILE A 799 -18.75 19.19 -31.35
C ILE A 799 -17.95 18.68 -30.15
N ALA A 800 -16.61 18.60 -30.25
CA ALA A 800 -15.79 18.01 -29.18
C ALA A 800 -15.80 18.79 -27.85
N HIS A 801 -16.14 20.09 -27.89
CA HIS A 801 -16.36 20.91 -26.69
C HIS A 801 -17.77 20.76 -26.08
N ASP A 802 -18.76 20.34 -26.86
CA ASP A 802 -20.12 20.19 -26.36
C ASP A 802 -20.19 18.97 -25.44
N LYS A 803 -20.61 19.18 -24.19
CA LYS A 803 -20.65 18.13 -23.16
C LYS A 803 -21.46 16.89 -23.56
N ARG A 804 -22.41 17.04 -24.50
CA ARG A 804 -23.17 15.91 -25.09
C ARG A 804 -22.27 14.88 -25.79
N ILE A 805 -21.06 15.26 -26.22
CA ILE A 805 -20.11 14.34 -26.89
C ILE A 805 -19.68 13.18 -25.99
N LEU A 806 -19.61 13.38 -24.66
CA LEU A 806 -19.22 12.32 -23.73
C LEU A 806 -20.27 11.20 -23.66
N GLY A 807 -21.56 11.56 -23.79
CA GLY A 807 -22.65 10.60 -23.89
C GLY A 807 -22.64 9.88 -25.23
N ILE A 808 -22.45 10.61 -26.33
CA ILE A 808 -22.35 10.03 -27.67
C ILE A 808 -21.16 9.06 -27.77
N VAL A 809 -19.95 9.44 -27.33
CA VAL A 809 -18.79 8.54 -27.35
C VAL A 809 -19.07 7.25 -26.57
N ARG A 810 -19.76 7.32 -25.42
CA ARG A 810 -20.17 6.12 -24.66
C ARG A 810 -21.20 5.26 -25.41
N GLN A 811 -22.19 5.87 -26.04
CA GLN A 811 -23.20 5.15 -26.84
C GLN A 811 -22.59 4.47 -28.07
N GLU A 812 -21.59 5.10 -28.70
CA GLU A 812 -20.89 4.54 -29.87
C GLU A 812 -19.88 3.43 -29.55
N LEU A 813 -19.59 3.11 -28.28
CA LEU A 813 -18.52 2.15 -27.94
C LEU A 813 -18.72 0.76 -28.55
N HIS A 814 -19.97 0.31 -28.70
CA HIS A 814 -20.27 -0.96 -29.37
C HIS A 814 -19.91 -0.91 -30.86
N ASP A 815 -20.42 0.08 -31.59
CA ASP A 815 -20.18 0.25 -33.02
C ASP A 815 -18.72 0.57 -33.33
N LEU A 816 -18.04 1.34 -32.48
CA LEU A 816 -16.60 1.62 -32.61
C LEU A 816 -15.73 0.36 -32.53
N VAL A 817 -16.17 -0.68 -31.81
CA VAL A 817 -15.49 -1.99 -31.75
C VAL A 817 -15.95 -2.91 -32.87
N TYR A 818 -17.26 -3.14 -33.01
CA TYR A 818 -17.79 -4.23 -33.84
C TYR A 818 -18.19 -3.82 -35.26
N LYS A 819 -18.72 -2.61 -35.46
CA LYS A 819 -19.17 -2.09 -36.77
C LYS A 819 -18.04 -1.40 -37.55
N HIS A 820 -17.24 -0.58 -36.87
CA HIS A 820 -16.19 0.25 -37.48
C HIS A 820 -14.77 -0.24 -37.21
N GLN A 821 -14.57 -1.12 -36.22
CA GLN A 821 -13.26 -1.73 -35.90
C GLN A 821 -12.13 -0.72 -35.63
N ILE A 822 -12.49 0.42 -35.01
CA ILE A 822 -11.60 1.53 -34.66
C ILE A 822 -11.01 1.35 -33.26
N LEU A 823 -11.75 0.72 -32.35
CA LEU A 823 -11.32 0.40 -30.99
C LEU A 823 -11.24 -1.10 -30.78
N THR A 824 -10.26 -1.54 -30.00
CA THR A 824 -10.31 -2.85 -29.35
C THR A 824 -11.30 -2.84 -28.18
N ALA A 825 -11.82 -4.01 -27.78
CA ALA A 825 -12.67 -4.14 -26.59
C ALA A 825 -12.00 -3.59 -25.31
N ALA A 826 -10.68 -3.74 -25.18
CA ALA A 826 -9.92 -3.18 -24.08
C ALA A 826 -9.91 -1.64 -24.08
N GLN A 827 -9.71 -1.01 -25.25
CA GLN A 827 -9.80 0.45 -25.39
C GLN A 827 -11.21 0.97 -25.11
N ALA A 828 -12.25 0.28 -25.58
CA ALA A 828 -13.64 0.63 -25.30
C ALA A 828 -13.97 0.55 -23.80
N HIS A 829 -13.50 -0.50 -23.11
CA HIS A 829 -13.63 -0.62 -21.66
C HIS A 829 -12.89 0.49 -20.89
N ILE A 830 -11.67 0.85 -21.31
CA ILE A 830 -10.92 1.99 -20.76
C ILE A 830 -11.69 3.32 -20.94
N LEU A 831 -12.37 3.51 -22.08
CA LEU A 831 -13.24 4.68 -22.28
C LEU A 831 -14.51 4.63 -21.42
N GLU A 832 -15.14 3.46 -21.27
CA GLU A 832 -16.30 3.28 -20.40
C GLU A 832 -15.98 3.54 -18.92
N GLU A 833 -14.82 3.10 -18.43
CA GLU A 833 -14.37 3.44 -17.09
C GLU A 833 -13.99 4.91 -16.97
N GLY A 834 -13.23 5.44 -17.93
CA GLY A 834 -12.62 6.78 -17.82
C GLY A 834 -13.55 7.95 -18.16
N LEU A 835 -14.62 7.75 -18.95
CA LEU A 835 -15.62 8.79 -19.27
C LEU A 835 -16.77 8.77 -18.26
N ILE A 836 -17.07 9.90 -17.64
CA ILE A 836 -18.24 10.00 -16.76
C ILE A 836 -19.54 9.71 -17.56
N PRO A 837 -20.46 8.86 -17.06
CA PRO A 837 -21.79 8.68 -17.66
C PRO A 837 -22.46 10.04 -17.87
N THR A 838 -22.91 10.31 -19.10
CA THR A 838 -23.46 11.62 -19.48
C THR A 838 -24.73 11.42 -20.29
N ILE A 839 -25.88 11.73 -19.69
CA ILE A 839 -27.20 11.57 -20.32
C ILE A 839 -27.49 12.80 -21.17
N VAL A 840 -27.92 12.55 -22.41
CA VAL A 840 -28.12 13.55 -23.47
C VAL A 840 -29.62 13.73 -23.74
N PRO A 841 -30.13 14.96 -23.97
CA PRO A 841 -31.53 15.16 -24.34
C PRO A 841 -31.96 14.29 -25.54
N GLY A 842 -33.16 13.73 -25.49
CA GLY A 842 -33.72 12.85 -26.51
C GLY A 842 -33.25 11.38 -26.45
N SER A 843 -32.23 11.05 -25.65
CA SER A 843 -31.69 9.70 -25.56
C SER A 843 -32.62 8.73 -24.80
N PRO A 844 -32.48 7.40 -24.98
CA PRO A 844 -33.21 6.41 -24.18
C PRO A 844 -33.05 6.61 -22.67
N GLU A 845 -31.83 6.88 -22.22
CA GLU A 845 -31.48 7.11 -20.82
C GLU A 845 -32.19 8.36 -20.23
N ALA A 846 -32.42 9.39 -21.05
CA ALA A 846 -33.20 10.57 -20.66
C ALA A 846 -34.71 10.27 -20.55
N LYS A 847 -35.23 9.29 -21.30
CA LYS A 847 -36.63 8.90 -21.29
C LYS A 847 -36.97 8.04 -20.07
N THR A 848 -36.13 7.05 -19.78
CA THR A 848 -36.31 6.19 -18.60
C THR A 848 -36.20 6.93 -17.26
N LEU A 849 -35.53 8.10 -17.21
CA LEU A 849 -35.56 8.98 -16.05
C LEU A 849 -36.92 9.64 -15.74
N LEU A 850 -37.90 9.59 -16.65
CA LEU A 850 -39.30 10.00 -16.41
C LEU A 850 -40.29 8.84 -16.29
N GLU A 851 -39.84 7.60 -16.43
CA GLU A 851 -40.72 6.45 -16.21
C GLU A 851 -41.13 6.37 -14.71
N PRO A 852 -42.39 6.01 -14.39
CA PRO A 852 -42.93 6.14 -13.04
C PRO A 852 -42.42 5.05 -12.08
N ILE A 853 -41.16 5.19 -11.64
CA ILE A 853 -40.58 4.36 -10.58
C ILE A 853 -41.22 4.75 -9.25
N SER A 854 -41.69 3.75 -8.49
CA SER A 854 -42.38 3.91 -7.21
C SER A 854 -41.43 4.24 -6.05
N LEU A 855 -40.74 5.39 -6.13
CA LEU A 855 -39.82 5.88 -5.10
C LEU A 855 -40.43 7.04 -4.31
N GLU A 856 -40.37 6.94 -2.99
CA GLU A 856 -40.76 8.00 -2.05
C GLU A 856 -39.76 9.19 -2.03
N THR A 857 -38.69 9.11 -2.82
CA THR A 857 -37.65 10.14 -2.93
C THR A 857 -37.21 10.34 -4.38
N SER A 858 -36.97 11.60 -4.74
CA SER A 858 -36.54 12.01 -6.08
C SER A 858 -35.05 11.69 -6.32
N PRO A 859 -34.67 11.09 -7.46
CA PRO A 859 -33.28 10.70 -7.73
C PRO A 859 -32.34 11.90 -7.98
N LYS A 860 -32.87 13.13 -8.04
CA LYS A 860 -32.14 14.35 -8.39
C LYS A 860 -30.86 14.57 -7.58
N ASP A 861 -30.86 14.21 -6.30
CA ASP A 861 -29.74 14.43 -5.38
C ASP A 861 -28.45 13.68 -5.81
N GLY A 862 -28.60 12.61 -6.61
CA GLY A 862 -27.50 11.87 -7.22
C GLY A 862 -26.92 12.48 -8.50
N TYR A 863 -27.40 13.65 -8.97
CA TYR A 863 -27.02 14.24 -10.26
C TYR A 863 -26.44 15.65 -10.17
N ILE A 864 -25.52 15.94 -11.10
CA ILE A 864 -25.05 17.28 -11.45
C ILE A 864 -25.53 17.64 -12.86
N LEU A 865 -26.15 18.81 -12.98
CA LEU A 865 -26.73 19.36 -14.20
C LEU A 865 -25.72 20.34 -14.80
N LYS A 866 -25.23 20.07 -16.02
CA LYS A 866 -24.23 20.93 -16.69
C LYS A 866 -24.80 21.50 -17.98
N PRO A 867 -24.85 22.83 -18.16
CA PRO A 867 -25.26 23.43 -19.44
C PRO A 867 -24.32 23.03 -20.58
N PHE A 868 -24.87 22.50 -21.67
CA PHE A 868 -24.09 22.26 -22.89
C PHE A 868 -23.84 23.55 -23.67
N ARG A 869 -22.84 23.54 -24.58
CA ARG A 869 -22.29 24.71 -25.30
C ARG A 869 -21.70 25.85 -24.44
N GLN A 870 -22.01 25.92 -23.14
CA GLN A 870 -21.42 26.87 -22.20
C GLN A 870 -20.03 26.41 -21.71
N ALA A 871 -19.14 27.39 -21.54
CA ALA A 871 -17.77 27.22 -21.05
C ALA A 871 -17.59 27.82 -19.64
N ARG A 872 -16.38 27.70 -19.09
CA ARG A 872 -15.97 28.26 -17.77
C ARG A 872 -16.74 27.72 -16.54
N GLY A 873 -17.66 26.77 -16.72
CA GLY A 873 -18.52 26.22 -15.67
C GLY A 873 -19.66 27.15 -15.23
N SER A 874 -20.09 28.06 -16.11
CA SER A 874 -21.29 28.87 -15.91
C SER A 874 -22.55 28.00 -15.86
N GLY A 875 -23.51 28.36 -15.00
CA GLY A 875 -24.83 27.72 -14.93
C GLY A 875 -24.85 26.25 -14.49
N ILE A 876 -23.77 25.70 -13.92
CA ILE A 876 -23.78 24.35 -13.36
C ILE A 876 -24.65 24.32 -12.10
N VAL A 877 -25.55 23.34 -12.01
CA VAL A 877 -26.51 23.14 -10.92
C VAL A 877 -26.37 21.72 -10.37
N ILE A 878 -26.74 21.49 -9.11
CA ILE A 878 -26.71 20.17 -8.45
C ILE A 878 -28.16 19.84 -8.08
N GLY A 879 -28.63 18.62 -8.36
CA GLY A 879 -30.05 18.28 -8.17
C GLY A 879 -30.53 18.39 -6.71
N LYS A 880 -29.64 18.19 -5.74
CA LYS A 880 -29.94 18.43 -4.30
C LYS A 880 -30.26 19.89 -3.97
N ASN A 881 -29.83 20.85 -4.80
CA ASN A 881 -30.00 22.29 -4.59
C ASN A 881 -31.23 22.88 -5.31
N ILE A 882 -31.99 22.08 -6.07
CA ILE A 882 -33.22 22.49 -6.78
C ILE A 882 -34.45 21.75 -6.26
N SER A 883 -35.63 22.32 -6.51
CA SER A 883 -36.91 21.67 -6.18
C SER A 883 -37.20 20.50 -7.10
N ASP A 884 -38.06 19.58 -6.65
CA ASP A 884 -38.54 18.49 -7.52
C ASP A 884 -39.34 19.02 -8.72
N SER A 885 -40.07 20.12 -8.57
CA SER A 885 -40.77 20.79 -9.68
C SER A 885 -39.81 21.33 -10.76
N GLU A 886 -38.66 21.87 -10.36
CA GLU A 886 -37.61 22.32 -11.29
C GLU A 886 -36.91 21.13 -11.94
N TRP A 887 -36.59 20.09 -11.17
CA TRP A 887 -36.02 18.83 -11.66
C TRP A 887 -36.93 18.15 -12.71
N PHE A 888 -38.22 17.97 -12.40
CA PHE A 888 -39.19 17.38 -13.35
C PHE A 888 -39.36 18.25 -14.61
N SER A 889 -39.37 19.58 -14.48
CA SER A 889 -39.40 20.50 -15.62
C SER A 889 -38.18 20.33 -16.53
N ILE A 890 -36.98 20.22 -15.94
CA ILE A 890 -35.75 19.96 -16.69
C ILE A 890 -35.78 18.58 -17.35
N LEU A 891 -36.16 17.51 -16.64
CA LEU A 891 -36.30 16.17 -17.23
C LEU A 891 -37.32 16.14 -18.37
N GLN A 892 -38.44 16.89 -18.26
CA GLN A 892 -39.43 17.02 -19.33
C GLN A 892 -38.84 17.76 -20.54
N SER A 893 -38.04 18.81 -20.32
CA SER A 893 -37.32 19.50 -21.41
C SER A 893 -36.26 18.62 -22.10
N MET A 894 -35.77 17.57 -21.41
CA MET A 894 -34.77 16.63 -21.93
C MET A 894 -35.37 15.46 -22.72
N GLN A 895 -36.70 15.33 -22.85
CA GLN A 895 -37.33 14.20 -23.57
C GLN A 895 -37.12 14.24 -25.08
N GLU A 896 -36.86 15.41 -25.64
CA GLU A 896 -36.60 15.62 -27.06
C GLU A 896 -35.23 16.27 -27.25
N ALA A 897 -34.51 15.85 -28.29
CA ALA A 897 -33.33 16.57 -28.77
C ALA A 897 -33.77 17.81 -29.56
N LYS A 898 -34.34 18.80 -28.88
CA LYS A 898 -34.65 20.12 -29.45
C LYS A 898 -33.59 21.14 -29.06
N VAL A 899 -33.39 22.12 -29.94
CA VAL A 899 -32.52 23.27 -29.68
C VAL A 899 -33.38 24.46 -29.32
N ASP A 900 -33.19 24.98 -28.12
CA ASP A 900 -33.69 26.30 -27.73
C ASP A 900 -32.50 27.26 -27.53
N SER A 901 -32.72 28.52 -27.89
CA SER A 901 -31.79 29.63 -27.66
C SER A 901 -32.25 30.58 -26.55
N LEU A 902 -33.45 30.37 -26.01
CA LEU A 902 -34.08 31.23 -24.98
C LEU A 902 -33.93 30.64 -23.56
N SER A 903 -33.90 29.31 -23.41
CA SER A 903 -33.71 28.62 -22.14
C SER A 903 -32.31 27.98 -22.00
N ALA A 904 -31.93 27.68 -20.75
CA ALA A 904 -30.71 26.93 -20.44
C ALA A 904 -30.98 25.41 -20.54
N GLN A 905 -30.26 24.72 -21.44
CA GLN A 905 -30.39 23.29 -21.67
C GLN A 905 -29.20 22.51 -21.08
N TYR A 906 -29.46 21.35 -20.48
CA TYR A 906 -28.49 20.61 -19.65
C TYR A 906 -28.17 19.21 -20.19
N VAL A 907 -26.99 18.70 -19.83
CA VAL A 907 -26.73 17.26 -19.70
C VAL A 907 -26.72 16.87 -18.23
N LEU A 908 -27.08 15.62 -17.93
CA LEU A 908 -26.98 15.05 -16.59
C LEU A 908 -25.74 14.18 -16.49
N GLN A 909 -25.01 14.32 -15.39
CA GLN A 909 -23.91 13.42 -14.99
C GLN A 909 -24.13 13.00 -13.52
N PRO A 910 -23.67 11.81 -13.09
CA PRO A 910 -23.75 11.42 -11.68
C PRO A 910 -22.87 12.33 -10.80
N LEU A 911 -23.38 12.68 -9.63
CA LEU A 911 -22.68 13.47 -8.61
C LEU A 911 -21.68 12.57 -7.85
N LEU A 912 -20.52 12.33 -8.46
CA LEU A 912 -19.51 11.43 -7.90
C LEU A 912 -18.95 11.92 -6.54
N PRO A 913 -18.77 11.03 -5.54
CA PRO A 913 -18.01 11.37 -4.34
C PRO A 913 -16.54 11.59 -4.69
N LEU A 914 -16.07 12.83 -4.61
CA LEU A 914 -14.69 13.21 -4.95
C LEU A 914 -13.74 13.09 -3.75
N ARG A 915 -12.53 12.58 -4.01
CA ARG A 915 -11.47 12.38 -3.02
C ARG A 915 -11.01 13.73 -2.43
N THR A 916 -11.08 13.85 -1.10
CA THR A 916 -10.57 15.03 -0.38
C THR A 916 -9.12 14.85 0.06
N VAL A 917 -8.33 15.92 0.03
CA VAL A 917 -6.92 15.95 0.48
C VAL A 917 -6.64 17.14 1.39
N ASP A 918 -5.81 16.95 2.40
CA ASP A 918 -5.38 18.01 3.31
C ASP A 918 -4.10 18.66 2.77
N TRP A 919 -4.24 19.81 2.11
CA TRP A 919 -3.14 20.52 1.42
C TRP A 919 -2.84 21.86 2.08
N PHE A 920 -1.56 22.22 2.17
CA PHE A 920 -1.10 23.52 2.69
C PHE A 920 -1.26 24.57 1.59
N TRP A 921 -2.20 25.49 1.73
CA TRP A 921 -2.52 26.47 0.68
C TRP A 921 -1.50 27.63 0.64
N ASP A 922 -1.33 28.30 1.77
CA ASP A 922 -0.42 29.43 1.98
C ASP A 922 -0.26 29.74 3.48
N GLU A 923 0.58 30.70 3.83
CA GLU A 923 0.83 31.08 5.24
C GLU A 923 -0.37 31.74 5.94
N GLU A 924 -1.35 32.26 5.20
CA GLU A 924 -2.58 32.84 5.76
C GLU A 924 -3.58 31.73 6.13
N ARG A 925 -3.73 30.74 5.25
CA ARG A 925 -4.80 29.74 5.32
C ARG A 925 -4.36 28.40 5.90
N LYS A 926 -3.05 28.12 5.92
CA LYS A 926 -2.41 26.87 6.36
C LYS A 926 -2.99 25.64 5.63
N VAL A 927 -3.04 24.48 6.30
CA VAL A 927 -3.60 23.24 5.77
C VAL A 927 -5.13 23.33 5.69
N ARG A 928 -5.69 22.94 4.54
CA ARG A 928 -7.13 22.90 4.28
C ARG A 928 -7.55 21.59 3.65
N ARG A 929 -8.62 20.98 4.18
CA ARG A 929 -9.30 19.86 3.53
C ARG A 929 -9.94 20.36 2.24
N SER A 930 -9.44 19.84 1.13
CA SER A 930 -9.64 20.37 -0.22
C SER A 930 -10.22 19.32 -1.15
N ARG A 931 -10.99 19.76 -2.14
CA ARG A 931 -11.33 18.99 -3.35
C ARG A 931 -10.48 19.50 -4.52
N MET A 932 -10.33 18.71 -5.56
CA MET A 932 -9.50 19.04 -6.73
C MET A 932 -10.17 18.68 -8.05
N VAL A 933 -9.88 19.46 -9.09
CA VAL A 933 -10.12 19.13 -10.50
C VAL A 933 -8.81 19.32 -11.25
N GLY A 934 -8.38 18.28 -11.95
CA GLY A 934 -7.18 18.31 -12.80
C GLY A 934 -7.53 18.64 -14.24
N ALA A 935 -6.51 18.71 -15.09
CA ALA A 935 -6.66 18.79 -16.53
C ALA A 935 -5.43 18.17 -17.21
N TYR A 936 -5.54 17.82 -18.48
CA TYR A 936 -4.39 17.51 -19.35
C TYR A 936 -4.54 18.20 -20.71
N TYR A 937 -3.45 18.30 -21.46
CA TYR A 937 -3.36 19.04 -22.71
C TYR A 937 -3.08 18.11 -23.88
N LEU A 938 -3.84 18.35 -24.96
CA LEU A 938 -3.81 17.60 -26.19
C LEU A 938 -3.53 18.53 -27.35
N ILE A 939 -2.67 18.11 -28.28
CA ILE A 939 -2.41 18.82 -29.52
C ILE A 939 -2.55 17.84 -30.68
N ASN A 940 -3.44 18.16 -31.62
CA ASN A 940 -3.63 17.40 -32.87
C ASN A 940 -3.84 15.89 -32.64
N GLY A 941 -4.60 15.54 -31.59
CA GLY A 941 -4.90 14.16 -31.21
C GLY A 941 -3.85 13.47 -30.34
N LYS A 942 -2.72 14.12 -29.98
CA LYS A 942 -1.65 13.55 -29.15
C LYS A 942 -1.71 14.04 -27.70
N PHE A 943 -1.40 13.17 -26.73
CA PHE A 943 -1.18 13.59 -25.35
C PHE A 943 0.13 14.37 -25.20
N VAL A 944 0.06 15.61 -24.68
CA VAL A 944 1.23 16.47 -24.49
C VAL A 944 1.68 16.44 -23.02
N GLY A 945 0.78 16.65 -22.07
CA GLY A 945 1.10 16.60 -20.64
C GLY A 945 -0.06 16.98 -19.71
N LEU A 946 0.16 16.80 -18.41
CA LEU A 946 -0.75 17.19 -17.33
C LEU A 946 -0.74 18.72 -17.13
N GLY A 947 -1.90 19.26 -16.74
CA GLY A 947 -2.05 20.63 -16.28
C GLY A 947 -1.67 20.84 -14.82
N ALA A 948 -2.31 21.83 -14.20
CA ALA A 948 -2.31 22.04 -12.75
C ALA A 948 -3.67 21.61 -12.16
N TRP A 949 -3.67 21.13 -10.92
CA TRP A 949 -4.87 20.87 -10.15
C TRP A 949 -5.45 22.18 -9.63
N GLY A 950 -6.67 22.53 -10.04
CA GLY A 950 -7.46 23.58 -9.41
C GLY A 950 -8.11 23.04 -8.15
N THR A 951 -7.84 23.65 -6.99
CA THR A 951 -8.34 23.15 -5.69
C THR A 951 -9.11 24.20 -4.91
N ALA A 952 -10.25 23.78 -4.38
CA ALA A 952 -11.13 24.55 -3.51
C ALA A 952 -11.31 23.84 -2.15
N THR A 953 -11.89 24.52 -1.16
CA THR A 953 -12.24 23.88 0.13
C THR A 953 -13.25 22.76 -0.10
N ALA A 954 -13.26 21.73 0.75
CA ALA A 954 -14.18 20.59 0.62
C ALA A 954 -15.68 20.95 0.80
N SER A 955 -16.00 22.20 1.14
CA SER A 955 -17.35 22.79 1.13
C SER A 955 -17.84 23.19 -0.26
N GLU A 956 -16.94 23.41 -1.23
CA GLU A 956 -17.29 23.74 -2.61
C GLU A 956 -17.61 22.46 -3.38
N ASP A 957 -18.85 22.31 -3.84
CA ASP A 957 -19.29 21.17 -4.64
C ASP A 957 -18.94 21.30 -6.14
N VAL A 958 -18.63 22.52 -6.62
CA VAL A 958 -18.24 22.77 -8.02
C VAL A 958 -16.97 23.62 -8.09
N ILE A 959 -15.90 23.02 -8.61
CA ILE A 959 -14.63 23.69 -8.89
C ILE A 959 -14.61 24.08 -10.37
N SER A 960 -14.65 25.38 -10.66
CA SER A 960 -14.75 25.91 -12.02
C SER A 960 -13.89 27.16 -12.22
N ALA A 961 -14.01 27.85 -13.36
CA ALA A 961 -13.37 29.16 -13.56
C ALA A 961 -14.13 30.32 -12.87
N SER A 962 -15.28 30.08 -12.22
CA SER A 962 -16.05 31.10 -11.48
C SER A 962 -15.98 30.99 -9.94
N THR A 963 -15.60 29.83 -9.37
CA THR A 963 -15.41 29.63 -7.91
C THR A 963 -14.48 30.71 -7.32
N LYS A 964 -14.85 31.33 -6.19
CA LYS A 964 -14.16 32.54 -5.70
C LYS A 964 -12.79 32.28 -5.09
N ASP A 965 -12.66 31.26 -4.24
CA ASP A 965 -11.38 30.93 -3.60
C ASP A 965 -10.84 29.57 -4.06
N ILE A 966 -9.81 29.62 -4.89
CA ILE A 966 -9.09 28.46 -5.42
C ILE A 966 -7.59 28.75 -5.36
N THR A 967 -6.81 27.72 -5.02
CA THR A 967 -5.36 27.66 -5.27
C THR A 967 -5.05 26.66 -6.38
N SER A 968 -3.88 26.75 -7.01
CA SER A 968 -3.44 25.86 -8.09
C SER A 968 -2.17 25.11 -7.72
N VAL A 969 -2.17 23.79 -7.91
CA VAL A 969 -1.10 22.87 -7.47
C VAL A 969 -0.54 22.09 -8.66
N LEU A 970 0.78 22.04 -8.81
CA LEU A 970 1.47 21.23 -9.82
C LEU A 970 1.70 19.80 -9.31
N SER A 971 2.10 18.89 -10.19
CA SER A 971 2.48 17.53 -9.79
C SER A 971 3.94 17.17 -10.06
N VAL A 972 4.46 16.28 -9.22
CA VAL A 972 5.64 15.47 -9.51
C VAL A 972 5.23 14.01 -9.63
N VAL A 973 5.89 13.27 -10.50
CA VAL A 973 5.69 11.83 -10.64
C VAL A 973 6.76 11.10 -9.84
N HIS A 974 6.31 10.15 -9.02
CA HIS A 974 7.17 9.15 -8.40
C HIS A 974 7.54 8.09 -9.44
N TRP A 975 8.78 8.15 -9.90
CA TRP A 975 9.45 7.03 -10.55
C TRP A 975 9.98 6.14 -9.42
N GLY A 976 9.82 4.82 -9.54
CA GLY A 976 10.47 3.90 -8.61
C GLY A 976 12.00 3.92 -8.78
N ASP A 977 12.69 3.03 -8.08
CA ASP A 977 14.07 2.66 -8.47
C ASP A 977 14.04 1.84 -9.77
N GLU A 978 13.61 2.46 -10.87
CA GLU A 978 13.90 1.98 -12.22
C GLU A 978 15.41 2.12 -12.42
N ASN A 979 16.08 0.97 -12.41
CA ASN A 979 17.53 0.75 -12.42
C ASN A 979 18.40 1.92 -12.92
N SER A 980 19.44 2.25 -12.15
CA SER A 980 20.61 2.99 -12.63
C SER A 980 21.48 2.14 -13.58
N GLY A 981 20.85 1.47 -14.55
CA GLY A 981 21.46 0.69 -15.62
C GLY A 981 21.77 1.56 -16.84
N ALA A 982 22.53 2.64 -16.63
CA ALA A 982 23.01 3.55 -17.66
C ALA A 982 24.30 4.22 -17.17
N GLY A 983 25.42 3.50 -17.29
CA GLY A 983 26.73 3.84 -16.75
C GLY A 983 27.63 2.62 -16.73
#